data_AF-A0A822EQD5-F1
#
_entry.id   AF-A0A822EQD5-F1
#
_cell.length_a   1.000
_cell.length_b   1.000
_cell.length_c   1.000
_cell.angle_alpha   90.00
_cell.angle_beta   90.00
_cell.angle_gamma   90.00
#
_symmetry.space_group_name_H-M   'P 1'
#
loop_
_entity.id
_entity.type
_entity.pdbx_description
1 polymer ?
#
loop_
_entity_poly.entity_id
_entity_poly.type
_entity_poly.pdbx_seq_one_letter_code
_entity_poly.pdbx_strand_id
1 'polypeptide(L)'
;YFCAKCQEKRTTIKRLCIKKLPPLLCIQMKRFGFDWENNRALKFDDYFKFPLVLNMEPYTLDGVNKRESFVEHDDITDSTNNDSLINTATTSDSKSVPRSVSSTNMPTINYELIGIVIHSGQANAGHYYSFIKDIRRRQTNNTNQWYRFNDLTVEEIQLTEQMLEEECFGGTFRVQKDNNNSSEERTRFWNAYMLIYQCIEPSKLLPPPLPVSSSPNTTRSSRHLPGTAVRINRSNQRDSLSQLADLVVRSENSDLFKIEKPLIPSRVLACVKDENLEFLKNRDTYCDDYFQFIYKLSKICFDDMNIPYDMEIIETDNDETSYELCTKLALNFLFNTHLRTHRRLRKDNLQQWIQLLGRLFTKNSTSCTIFYELLFEKNDYGLKLYLLDCPIDDIRYIFEQICENILQATYFHILEKNQHIHETNINDNHETLIINIDNNLLLLMKKFIEQLINLLDKYVVEQIKHSQAYFQLIYSYMKINKNSINYLLELNIFTRLMNFLLGENIDTRRWNSGQAKEFGIIHEIIARLTLACNLNKDIFNEQNIELKNQMETYFYGHWANRYLKEICYAFQEISPSQLTCTVQLIEILALNNQSFSEQLIKIILQSIVQAHTNDLKSLFKFLSYILVSLLKEKFLFVCLLLSFLS
;
A
#
# COMPACT_ATOMS: atom_id res chain seq x y z
N TYR A 1 10.84 -55.26 11.06
CA TYR A 1 11.84 -55.00 10.00
C TYR A 1 12.09 -56.30 9.23
N PHE A 2 12.34 -56.26 7.93
CA PHE A 2 12.70 -57.47 7.17
C PHE A 2 14.20 -57.69 7.30
N CYS A 3 14.60 -58.76 7.99
CA CYS A 3 16.01 -59.04 8.25
C CYS A 3 16.62 -59.82 7.08
N ALA A 4 17.48 -59.18 6.28
CA ALA A 4 18.13 -59.82 5.14
C ALA A 4 19.01 -61.04 5.51
N LYS A 5 19.45 -61.16 6.78
CA LYS A 5 20.17 -62.34 7.27
C LYS A 5 19.24 -63.52 7.60
N CYS A 6 18.05 -63.25 8.14
CA CYS A 6 17.08 -64.29 8.53
C CYS A 6 16.01 -64.56 7.46
N GLN A 7 15.95 -63.74 6.40
CA GLN A 7 14.95 -63.80 5.31
C GLN A 7 13.49 -63.71 5.76
N GLU A 8 13.22 -63.05 6.89
CA GLU A 8 11.89 -62.94 7.49
C GLU A 8 11.65 -61.59 8.18
N LYS A 9 10.38 -61.33 8.55
CA LYS A 9 10.01 -60.16 9.36
C LYS A 9 10.35 -60.43 10.83
N ARG A 10 11.29 -59.68 11.38
CA ARG A 10 11.63 -59.68 12.81
C ARG A 10 11.16 -58.40 13.51
N THR A 11 10.81 -58.51 14.79
CA THR A 11 10.66 -57.37 15.70
C THR A 11 12.02 -56.69 15.83
N THR A 12 12.08 -55.36 15.74
CA THR A 12 13.35 -54.62 15.71
C THR A 12 13.13 -53.19 16.15
N ILE A 13 13.99 -52.68 17.03
CA ILE A 13 13.99 -51.29 17.47
C ILE A 13 14.67 -50.43 16.39
N LYS A 14 13.97 -49.43 15.87
CA LYS A 14 14.55 -48.40 15.00
C LYS A 14 14.68 -47.11 15.81
N ARG A 15 15.91 -46.63 15.99
CA ARG A 15 16.23 -45.36 16.67
C ARG A 15 17.12 -44.48 15.81
N LEU A 16 17.26 -43.22 16.21
CA LEU A 16 18.20 -42.26 15.63
C LEU A 16 19.10 -41.73 16.76
N CYS A 17 20.40 -41.66 16.51
CA CYS A 17 21.40 -41.12 17.43
C CYS A 17 22.29 -40.14 16.65
N ILE A 18 22.73 -39.06 17.30
CA ILE A 18 23.52 -38.02 16.63
C ILE A 18 24.99 -38.46 16.58
N LYS A 19 25.50 -38.75 15.37
CA LYS A 19 26.90 -39.14 15.17
C LYS A 19 27.88 -37.96 15.24
N LYS A 20 27.46 -36.77 14.80
CA LYS A 20 28.28 -35.54 14.83
C LYS A 20 27.38 -34.35 15.12
N LEU A 21 27.76 -33.56 16.12
CA LEU A 21 27.04 -32.35 16.52
C LEU A 21 27.61 -31.10 15.78
N PRO A 22 26.76 -30.16 15.34
CA PRO A 22 27.19 -28.94 14.65
C PRO A 22 27.53 -27.81 15.63
N PRO A 23 28.46 -26.87 15.34
CA PRO A 23 28.74 -25.74 16.22
C PRO A 23 27.53 -24.83 16.50
N LEU A 24 26.59 -24.77 15.56
CA LEU A 24 25.27 -24.16 15.71
C LEU A 24 24.21 -25.24 15.46
N LEU A 25 23.35 -25.48 16.45
CA LEU A 25 22.27 -26.45 16.43
C LEU A 25 20.93 -25.73 16.29
N CYS A 26 20.28 -25.88 15.13
CA CYS A 26 18.94 -25.36 14.87
C CYS A 26 17.90 -26.47 15.11
N ILE A 27 16.96 -26.22 16.02
CA ILE A 27 15.87 -27.15 16.37
C ILE A 27 14.55 -26.54 15.90
N GLN A 28 13.88 -27.19 14.96
CA GLN A 28 12.56 -26.81 14.48
C GLN A 28 11.48 -27.47 15.34
N MET A 29 10.58 -26.66 15.91
CA MET A 29 9.35 -27.15 16.54
C MET A 29 8.34 -27.50 15.43
N LYS A 30 7.86 -28.75 15.40
CA LYS A 30 6.90 -29.22 14.38
C LYS A 30 5.47 -28.75 14.68
N ARG A 31 5.28 -27.43 14.73
CA ARG A 31 4.01 -26.77 15.05
C ARG A 31 3.05 -26.59 13.88
N PHE A 32 3.39 -27.08 12.69
CA PHE A 32 2.51 -26.96 11.51
C PHE A 32 2.19 -28.33 10.93
N GLY A 33 0.95 -28.51 10.50
CA GLY A 33 0.44 -29.71 9.85
C GLY A 33 -0.67 -29.39 8.85
N PHE A 34 -1.30 -30.43 8.32
CA PHE A 34 -2.40 -30.30 7.36
C PHE A 34 -3.58 -31.18 7.77
N ASP A 35 -4.75 -30.57 7.81
CA ASP A 35 -6.06 -31.18 8.04
C ASP A 35 -6.65 -31.53 6.68
N TRP A 36 -6.49 -32.80 6.29
CA TRP A 36 -6.94 -33.32 5.00
C TRP A 36 -8.47 -33.43 4.90
N GLU A 37 -9.18 -33.48 6.03
CA GLU A 37 -10.65 -33.56 6.05
C GLU A 37 -11.26 -32.19 5.74
N ASN A 38 -10.73 -31.12 6.34
CA ASN A 38 -11.19 -29.74 6.13
C ASN A 38 -10.33 -28.97 5.10
N ASN A 39 -9.43 -29.65 4.39
CA ASN A 39 -8.53 -29.13 3.36
C ASN A 39 -7.80 -27.82 3.77
N ARG A 40 -7.21 -27.79 4.97
CA ARG A 40 -6.60 -26.58 5.54
C ARG A 40 -5.29 -26.86 6.27
N ALA A 41 -4.41 -25.86 6.29
CA ALA A 41 -3.23 -25.89 7.16
C ALA A 41 -3.64 -25.69 8.63
N LEU A 42 -2.99 -26.41 9.55
CA LEU A 42 -3.16 -26.29 11.00
C LEU A 42 -1.88 -25.83 11.68
N LYS A 43 -2.05 -25.12 12.79
CA LYS A 43 -0.99 -24.79 13.74
C LYS A 43 -1.28 -25.47 15.08
N PHE A 44 -0.24 -26.03 15.69
CA PHE A 44 -0.26 -26.69 16.99
C PHE A 44 0.40 -25.77 18.02
N ASP A 45 -0.43 -25.15 18.85
CA ASP A 45 -0.03 -24.15 19.84
C ASP A 45 0.26 -24.75 21.23
N ASP A 46 0.44 -26.08 21.32
CA ASP A 46 0.70 -26.84 22.55
C ASP A 46 1.88 -26.27 23.37
N TYR A 47 1.79 -26.39 24.70
CA TYR A 47 2.87 -25.97 25.60
C TYR A 47 4.14 -26.80 25.38
N PHE A 48 5.26 -26.13 25.11
CA PHE A 48 6.57 -26.78 25.00
C PHE A 48 7.65 -25.91 25.64
N LYS A 49 8.14 -26.34 26.82
CA LYS A 49 9.26 -25.73 27.53
C LYS A 49 10.60 -26.21 26.97
N PHE A 50 11.55 -25.29 26.83
CA PHE A 50 12.92 -25.57 26.40
C PHE A 50 13.95 -24.84 27.29
N PRO A 51 15.16 -25.40 27.50
CA PRO A 51 16.14 -24.85 28.44
C PRO A 51 17.05 -23.79 27.82
N LEU A 52 17.56 -22.86 28.63
CA LEU A 52 18.61 -21.92 28.20
C LEU A 52 19.95 -22.60 27.90
N VAL A 53 20.24 -23.73 28.57
CA VAL A 53 21.41 -24.58 28.31
C VAL A 53 20.96 -26.01 28.07
N LEU A 54 21.35 -26.57 26.93
CA LEU A 54 20.97 -27.90 26.47
C LEU A 54 22.19 -28.83 26.46
N ASN A 55 22.18 -29.89 27.27
CA ASN A 55 23.18 -30.96 27.20
C ASN A 55 22.79 -31.94 26.09
N MET A 56 23.65 -32.05 25.06
CA MET A 56 23.40 -32.92 23.91
C MET A 56 24.04 -34.32 24.03
N GLU A 57 24.89 -34.58 25.03
CA GLU A 57 25.59 -35.87 25.18
C GLU A 57 24.65 -37.08 25.17
N PRO A 58 23.51 -37.11 25.90
CA PRO A 58 22.61 -38.28 25.96
C PRO A 58 21.99 -38.70 24.61
N TYR A 59 22.02 -37.82 23.61
CA TYR A 59 21.46 -38.07 22.27
C TYR A 59 22.54 -38.42 21.24
N THR A 60 23.82 -38.39 21.62
CA THR A 60 24.94 -38.78 20.74
C THR A 60 25.10 -40.29 20.64
N LEU A 61 25.74 -40.76 19.58
CA LEU A 61 26.09 -42.19 19.44
C LEU A 61 26.91 -42.68 20.65
N ASP A 62 27.92 -41.92 21.06
CA ASP A 62 28.80 -42.30 22.18
C ASP A 62 28.06 -42.26 23.53
N GLY A 63 27.22 -41.25 23.76
CA GLY A 63 26.40 -41.15 24.97
C GLY A 63 25.37 -42.28 25.10
N VAL A 64 24.74 -42.68 23.99
CA VAL A 64 23.81 -43.82 23.95
C VAL A 64 24.55 -45.14 24.20
N ASN A 65 25.66 -45.38 23.50
CA ASN A 65 26.46 -46.60 23.68
C ASN A 65 26.93 -46.74 25.14
N LYS A 66 27.45 -45.67 25.75
CA LYS A 66 27.83 -45.65 27.18
C LYS A 66 26.67 -46.08 28.06
N ARG A 67 25.48 -45.48 27.89
CA ARG A 67 24.30 -45.76 28.71
C ARG A 67 23.90 -47.23 28.64
N GLU A 68 23.96 -47.84 27.46
CA GLU A 68 23.62 -49.26 27.29
C GLU A 68 24.65 -50.18 27.95
N SER A 69 25.95 -49.89 27.82
CA SER A 69 27.01 -50.66 28.49
C SER A 69 26.99 -50.61 30.03
N PHE A 70 26.26 -49.67 30.63
CA PHE A 70 26.00 -49.69 32.08
C PHE A 70 24.79 -50.56 32.45
N VAL A 71 23.77 -50.67 31.60
CA VAL A 71 22.56 -51.46 31.88
C VAL A 71 22.84 -52.96 31.77
N GLU A 72 23.68 -53.39 30.82
CA GLU A 72 24.04 -54.81 30.65
C GLU A 72 24.81 -55.42 31.84
N HIS A 73 25.30 -54.60 32.78
CA HIS A 73 26.05 -55.07 33.95
C HIS A 73 25.22 -55.25 35.23
N ASP A 74 24.06 -54.61 35.36
CA ASP A 74 23.21 -54.69 36.56
C ASP A 74 22.23 -55.89 36.55
N ASP A 75 21.96 -56.49 35.37
CA ASP A 75 21.04 -57.63 35.22
C ASP A 75 21.67 -59.02 35.49
N ILE A 76 22.90 -59.09 36.04
CA ILE A 76 23.62 -60.36 36.33
C ILE A 76 23.85 -60.58 37.83
N THR A 77 22.84 -60.31 38.67
CA THR A 77 22.77 -60.83 40.05
C THR A 77 21.33 -61.12 40.51
N ASP A 78 20.68 -62.15 39.97
CA ASP A 78 19.87 -63.07 40.79
C ASP A 78 19.41 -64.33 40.02
N SER A 79 20.02 -65.49 40.30
CA SER A 79 19.48 -66.81 39.92
C SER A 79 20.09 -67.99 40.71
N THR A 80 20.33 -67.81 42.01
CA THR A 80 20.56 -68.94 42.93
C THR A 80 19.80 -68.76 44.22
N ASN A 81 18.63 -69.40 44.32
CA ASN A 81 17.92 -69.58 45.58
C ASN A 81 17.66 -71.08 45.80
N ASN A 82 18.18 -71.61 46.91
CA ASN A 82 17.73 -72.84 47.55
C ASN A 82 17.91 -72.63 49.06
N ASP A 83 16.82 -72.72 49.82
CA ASP A 83 16.66 -72.91 51.28
C ASP A 83 17.61 -72.15 52.23
N SER A 84 17.12 -71.31 53.17
CA SER A 84 16.22 -71.76 54.25
C SER A 84 15.81 -70.65 55.25
N LEU A 85 14.57 -70.75 55.75
CA LEU A 85 14.06 -70.44 57.11
C LEU A 85 14.30 -69.07 57.81
N ILE A 86 13.17 -68.35 58.05
CA ILE A 86 12.70 -67.79 59.35
C ILE A 86 13.68 -66.82 60.10
N ASN A 87 13.43 -65.51 60.28
CA ASN A 87 12.35 -64.95 61.13
C ASN A 87 12.20 -63.40 61.05
N THR A 88 11.05 -62.93 61.55
CA THR A 88 10.60 -61.55 61.90
C THR A 88 11.64 -60.51 62.40
N ALA A 89 11.51 -59.22 61.98
CA ALA A 89 10.96 -58.10 62.81
C ALA A 89 11.30 -56.64 62.35
N THR A 90 10.27 -55.77 62.40
CA THR A 90 10.26 -54.33 62.81
C THR A 90 11.17 -53.22 62.19
N THR A 91 10.46 -52.19 61.67
CA THR A 91 10.62 -50.72 61.89
C THR A 91 11.81 -49.89 61.34
N SER A 92 11.42 -48.88 60.56
CA SER A 92 11.84 -47.45 60.57
C SER A 92 13.29 -46.99 60.34
N ASP A 93 13.40 -46.14 59.32
CA ASP A 93 14.16 -44.89 59.24
C ASP A 93 15.70 -44.82 59.11
N SER A 94 16.05 -44.02 58.09
CA SER A 94 17.19 -43.09 58.00
C SER A 94 18.53 -43.55 57.39
N LYS A 95 18.90 -42.80 56.32
CA LYS A 95 20.26 -42.38 55.93
C LYS A 95 21.36 -43.45 55.79
N SER A 96 21.78 -43.68 54.55
CA SER A 96 23.13 -43.26 54.12
C SER A 96 23.34 -43.36 52.61
N VAL A 97 24.18 -42.45 52.08
CA VAL A 97 24.66 -42.45 50.69
C VAL A 97 25.91 -43.33 50.61
N PRO A 98 25.99 -44.33 49.72
CA PRO A 98 27.26 -44.91 49.30
C PRO A 98 27.99 -43.91 48.39
N ARG A 99 29.20 -43.52 48.80
CA ARG A 99 29.96 -42.42 48.21
C ARG A 99 30.99 -42.95 47.22
N SER A 100 30.97 -42.39 46.00
CA SER A 100 32.05 -42.37 44.99
C SER A 100 32.73 -43.70 44.61
N VAL A 101 32.40 -44.19 43.42
CA VAL A 101 33.40 -44.77 42.50
C VAL A 101 33.60 -43.78 41.35
N SER A 102 34.85 -43.53 40.97
CA SER A 102 35.24 -42.41 40.12
C SER A 102 34.82 -42.59 38.65
N SER A 103 33.86 -41.78 38.19
CA SER A 103 33.59 -41.61 36.76
C SER A 103 34.72 -40.80 36.10
N THR A 104 35.43 -41.43 35.18
CA THR A 104 36.49 -40.81 34.38
C THR A 104 35.98 -39.60 33.59
N ASN A 105 36.69 -38.47 33.70
CA ASN A 105 36.41 -37.21 33.01
C ASN A 105 36.15 -37.41 31.50
N MET A 106 34.90 -37.27 31.08
CA MET A 106 34.52 -37.05 29.68
C MET A 106 33.74 -35.73 29.54
N PRO A 107 33.91 -35.00 28.43
CA PRO A 107 33.43 -33.64 28.31
C PRO A 107 31.90 -33.57 28.10
N THR A 108 31.21 -32.89 29.01
CA THR A 108 29.81 -32.50 28.79
C THR A 108 29.70 -31.61 27.55
N ILE A 109 28.78 -31.97 26.65
CA ILE A 109 28.57 -31.27 25.37
C ILE A 109 27.37 -30.32 25.51
N ASN A 110 27.65 -29.15 26.09
CA ASN A 110 26.64 -28.14 26.38
C ASN A 110 26.48 -27.11 25.26
N TYR A 111 25.23 -26.74 25.03
CA TYR A 111 24.81 -25.74 24.07
C TYR A 111 24.03 -24.62 24.77
N GLU A 112 24.38 -23.36 24.49
CA GLU A 112 23.67 -22.18 24.99
C GLU A 112 22.63 -21.70 23.96
N LEU A 113 21.42 -21.38 24.40
CA LEU A 113 20.40 -20.75 23.55
C LEU A 113 20.82 -19.32 23.20
N ILE A 114 20.91 -19.01 21.90
CA ILE A 114 21.29 -17.69 21.39
C ILE A 114 20.24 -17.04 20.49
N GLY A 115 19.21 -17.80 20.06
CA GLY A 115 18.15 -17.29 19.20
C GLY A 115 16.85 -18.09 19.33
N ILE A 116 15.72 -17.39 19.26
CA ILE A 116 14.37 -17.97 19.21
C ILE A 116 13.63 -17.27 18.06
N VAL A 117 13.16 -18.02 17.08
CA VAL A 117 12.21 -17.52 16.06
C VAL A 117 10.80 -17.85 16.54
N ILE A 118 9.95 -16.84 16.66
CA ILE A 118 8.56 -16.96 17.10
C ILE A 118 7.64 -16.80 15.89
N HIS A 119 6.55 -17.58 15.87
CA HIS A 119 5.44 -17.39 14.95
C HIS A 119 4.17 -17.03 15.72
N SER A 120 3.58 -15.87 15.41
CA SER A 120 2.30 -15.40 15.96
C SER A 120 1.21 -15.43 14.88
N GLY A 121 0.15 -16.21 15.10
CA GLY A 121 -1.02 -16.26 14.21
C GLY A 121 -1.38 -17.67 13.73
N GLN A 122 -2.19 -17.72 12.67
CA GLN A 122 -2.72 -18.95 12.06
C GLN A 122 -1.74 -19.58 11.07
N ALA A 123 -1.99 -20.82 10.66
CA ALA A 123 -1.08 -21.57 9.78
C ALA A 123 -0.94 -21.00 8.35
N ASN A 124 -1.94 -20.27 7.89
CA ASN A 124 -2.02 -19.63 6.57
C ASN A 124 -1.75 -18.11 6.61
N ALA A 125 -1.77 -17.49 7.79
CA ALA A 125 -1.59 -16.06 7.99
C ALA A 125 -1.08 -15.80 9.42
N GLY A 126 0.12 -15.22 9.51
CA GLY A 126 0.77 -14.91 10.78
C GLY A 126 2.00 -14.05 10.57
N HIS A 127 2.71 -13.80 11.67
CA HIS A 127 3.86 -12.91 11.75
C HIS A 127 5.06 -13.60 12.39
N TYR A 128 6.26 -13.30 11.91
CA TYR A 128 7.52 -13.84 12.43
C TYR A 128 8.37 -12.74 13.05
N TYR A 129 8.84 -12.97 14.26
CA TYR A 129 9.82 -12.12 14.94
C TYR A 129 10.85 -12.98 15.67
N SER A 130 11.97 -12.41 16.07
CA SER A 130 13.08 -13.16 16.68
C SER A 130 13.58 -12.53 17.97
N PHE A 131 13.86 -13.35 18.98
CA PHE A 131 14.67 -12.96 20.13
C PHE A 131 16.10 -13.44 19.89
N ILE A 132 17.08 -12.55 19.94
CA ILE A 132 18.50 -12.87 19.65
C ILE A 132 19.40 -12.30 20.75
N LYS A 133 20.36 -13.11 21.20
CA LYS A 133 21.34 -12.75 22.23
C LYS A 133 22.54 -12.01 21.62
N ASP A 134 22.98 -10.90 22.22
CA ASP A 134 24.24 -10.25 21.79
C ASP A 134 25.45 -10.98 22.38
N ILE A 135 25.99 -11.93 21.61
CA ILE A 135 27.16 -12.72 21.99
C ILE A 135 28.48 -11.93 22.01
N ARG A 136 28.53 -10.69 21.47
CA ARG A 136 29.77 -9.89 21.41
C ARG A 136 30.18 -9.38 22.79
N ARG A 137 29.21 -9.19 23.69
CA ARG A 137 29.40 -8.63 25.04
C ARG A 137 29.84 -9.65 26.09
N ARG A 138 30.12 -10.91 25.72
CA ARG A 138 30.61 -11.97 26.63
C ARG A 138 31.84 -11.59 27.49
N GLN A 139 32.61 -10.57 27.10
CA GLN A 139 33.78 -10.06 27.83
C GLN A 139 33.42 -9.07 28.97
N THR A 140 32.20 -8.52 28.95
CA THR A 140 31.64 -7.74 30.07
C THR A 140 30.68 -8.65 30.85
N ASN A 141 30.71 -8.63 32.18
CA ASN A 141 29.99 -9.59 33.04
C ASN A 141 28.45 -9.61 32.94
N ASN A 142 27.84 -8.88 32.00
CA ASN A 142 26.41 -8.92 31.73
C ASN A 142 26.08 -10.00 30.67
N THR A 143 25.72 -11.20 31.14
CA THR A 143 25.48 -12.37 30.29
C THR A 143 24.05 -12.45 29.71
N ASN A 144 23.18 -11.47 29.98
CA ASN A 144 21.74 -11.53 29.64
C ASN A 144 21.23 -10.39 28.75
N GLN A 145 22.04 -9.90 27.80
CA GLN A 145 21.57 -8.94 26.80
C GLN A 145 20.89 -9.66 25.62
N TRP A 146 19.57 -9.53 25.55
CA TRP A 146 18.74 -10.03 24.47
C TRP A 146 18.03 -8.87 23.77
N TYR A 147 17.73 -9.08 22.49
CA TYR A 147 17.01 -8.11 21.67
C TYR A 147 15.84 -8.77 20.94
N ARG A 148 14.69 -8.10 20.91
CA ARG A 148 13.52 -8.43 20.10
C ARG A 148 13.67 -7.74 18.75
N PHE A 149 13.85 -8.53 17.69
CA PHE A 149 13.87 -8.09 16.30
C PHE A 149 12.49 -8.34 15.69
N ASN A 150 11.76 -7.27 15.40
CA ASN A 150 10.40 -7.29 14.89
C ASN A 150 10.25 -6.26 13.77
N ASP A 151 10.48 -6.70 12.53
CA ASP A 151 10.55 -5.86 11.32
C ASP A 151 11.46 -4.64 11.48
N LEU A 152 10.84 -3.45 11.55
CA LEU A 152 11.51 -2.15 11.67
C LEU A 152 11.89 -1.80 13.13
N THR A 153 11.45 -2.58 14.12
CA THR A 153 11.75 -2.34 15.53
C THR A 153 12.75 -3.34 16.09
N VAL A 154 13.73 -2.82 16.83
CA VAL A 154 14.70 -3.61 17.60
C VAL A 154 14.74 -3.05 19.01
N GLU A 155 14.38 -3.88 19.99
CA GLU A 155 14.19 -3.48 21.39
C GLU A 155 15.01 -4.37 22.32
N GLU A 156 15.65 -3.80 23.35
CA GLU A 156 16.33 -4.58 24.40
C GLU A 156 15.29 -5.26 25.30
N ILE A 157 15.46 -6.55 25.57
CA ILE A 157 14.55 -7.37 26.39
C ILE A 157 15.34 -8.14 27.45
N GLN A 158 14.72 -8.37 28.60
CA GLN A 158 15.26 -9.28 29.61
C GLN A 158 14.61 -10.65 29.43
N LEU A 159 15.41 -11.66 29.05
CA LEU A 159 14.91 -13.02 28.87
C LEU A 159 14.80 -13.72 30.24
N THR A 160 13.64 -13.57 30.89
CA THR A 160 13.29 -14.26 32.14
C THR A 160 12.53 -15.55 31.87
N GLU A 161 12.44 -16.45 32.86
CA GLU A 161 11.65 -17.68 32.73
C GLU A 161 10.16 -17.40 32.52
N GLN A 162 9.61 -16.40 33.20
CA GLN A 162 8.24 -15.93 32.99
C GLN A 162 8.01 -15.44 31.55
N MET A 163 8.93 -14.63 31.02
CA MET A 163 8.83 -14.12 29.66
C MET A 163 8.90 -15.25 28.62
N LEU A 164 9.77 -16.25 28.83
CA LEU A 164 9.80 -17.46 27.97
C LEU A 164 8.48 -18.24 28.01
N GLU A 165 7.84 -18.34 29.17
CA GLU A 165 6.53 -18.98 29.31
C GLU A 165 5.40 -18.18 28.64
N GLU A 166 5.42 -16.86 28.76
CA GLU A 166 4.41 -15.96 28.20
C GLU A 166 4.53 -15.75 26.68
N GLU A 167 5.75 -15.70 26.13
CA GLU A 167 6.02 -15.38 24.71
C GLU A 167 6.43 -16.59 23.86
N CYS A 168 7.03 -17.64 24.43
CA CYS A 168 7.71 -18.68 23.65
C CYS A 168 7.14 -20.09 23.80
N PHE A 169 6.67 -20.50 24.99
CA PHE A 169 6.28 -21.90 25.22
C PHE A 169 4.91 -22.27 24.63
N GLY A 170 4.00 -21.31 24.45
CA GLY A 170 2.64 -21.55 23.94
C GLY A 170 1.68 -21.99 25.05
N GLY A 171 0.83 -22.97 24.74
CA GLY A 171 -0.21 -23.48 25.65
C GLY A 171 -1.34 -22.49 25.90
N THR A 172 -2.11 -22.73 26.96
CA THR A 172 -3.23 -21.87 27.37
C THR A 172 -2.87 -20.96 28.54
N PHE A 173 -3.69 -19.92 28.73
CA PHE A 173 -3.63 -18.99 29.86
C PHE A 173 -5.04 -18.53 30.24
N ARG A 174 -5.20 -18.08 31.49
CA ARG A 174 -6.49 -17.61 32.01
C ARG A 174 -6.53 -16.09 32.07
N VAL A 175 -7.65 -15.51 31.64
CA VAL A 175 -7.93 -14.08 31.69
C VAL A 175 -9.14 -13.87 32.61
N GLN A 176 -9.00 -12.97 33.60
CA GLN A 176 -10.14 -12.50 34.39
C GLN A 176 -10.93 -11.45 33.60
N LYS A 177 -12.26 -11.45 33.71
CA LYS A 177 -13.13 -10.40 33.16
C LYS A 177 -13.54 -9.46 34.28
N ASP A 178 -13.41 -8.15 34.05
CA ASP A 178 -13.55 -7.11 35.08
C ASP A 178 -14.92 -7.01 35.79
N ASN A 179 -15.94 -7.77 35.36
CA ASN A 179 -17.31 -7.66 35.87
C ASN A 179 -17.97 -8.99 36.29
N ASN A 180 -17.26 -10.13 36.32
CA ASN A 180 -17.79 -11.39 36.87
C ASN A 180 -16.67 -12.36 37.26
N ASN A 181 -16.91 -13.20 38.28
CA ASN A 181 -15.96 -14.18 38.82
C ASN A 181 -15.63 -15.38 37.89
N SER A 182 -15.84 -15.24 36.58
CA SER A 182 -15.54 -16.24 35.55
C SER A 182 -14.21 -15.98 34.86
N SER A 183 -13.26 -16.89 35.00
CA SER A 183 -12.01 -16.90 34.23
C SER A 183 -12.23 -17.53 32.86
N GLU A 184 -11.84 -16.83 31.78
CA GLU A 184 -11.82 -17.38 30.42
C GLU A 184 -10.45 -17.98 30.11
N GLU A 185 -10.40 -19.18 29.55
CA GLU A 185 -9.16 -19.82 29.09
C GLU A 185 -8.93 -19.53 27.60
N ARG A 186 -7.72 -19.10 27.25
CA ARG A 186 -7.30 -18.70 25.90
C ARG A 186 -6.01 -19.39 25.50
N THR A 187 -5.84 -19.65 24.20
CA THR A 187 -4.61 -20.23 23.63
C THR A 187 -3.62 -19.14 23.22
N ARG A 188 -2.33 -19.32 23.52
CA ARG A 188 -1.24 -18.47 23.00
C ARG A 188 -0.92 -18.86 21.56
N PHE A 189 -1.48 -18.12 20.60
CA PHE A 189 -1.19 -18.30 19.17
C PHE A 189 0.19 -17.75 18.73
N TRP A 190 0.98 -17.24 19.67
CA TRP A 190 2.39 -16.92 19.55
C TRP A 190 3.25 -17.93 20.34
N ASN A 191 4.27 -18.49 19.69
CA ASN A 191 5.18 -19.47 20.29
C ASN A 191 6.42 -19.71 19.43
N ALA A 192 7.46 -20.28 20.05
CA ALA A 192 8.71 -20.64 19.40
C ALA A 192 8.49 -21.68 18.29
N TYR A 193 8.94 -21.33 17.09
CA TYR A 193 8.98 -22.17 15.91
C TYR A 193 10.37 -22.75 15.64
N MET A 194 11.43 -21.98 15.85
CA MET A 194 12.82 -22.46 15.77
C MET A 194 13.64 -21.98 16.96
N LEU A 195 14.47 -22.86 17.50
CA LEU A 195 15.47 -22.55 18.51
C LEU A 195 16.87 -22.65 17.89
N ILE A 196 17.73 -21.67 18.17
CA ILE A 196 19.12 -21.63 17.72
C ILE A 196 20.01 -21.70 18.94
N TYR A 197 20.76 -22.80 19.02
CA TYR A 197 21.69 -23.12 20.08
C TYR A 197 23.13 -23.06 19.58
N GLN A 198 24.05 -22.48 20.35
CA GLN A 198 25.49 -22.45 20.05
C GLN A 198 26.25 -23.36 21.00
N CYS A 199 27.17 -24.18 20.48
CA CYS A 199 28.06 -24.98 21.32
C CYS A 199 28.94 -24.07 22.17
N ILE A 200 28.94 -24.26 23.49
CA ILE A 200 29.71 -23.42 24.42
C ILE A 200 31.22 -23.61 24.22
N GLU A 201 31.63 -24.85 23.94
CA GLU A 201 33.03 -25.23 23.74
C GLU A 201 33.19 -25.99 22.41
N PRO A 202 33.23 -25.28 21.26
CA PRO A 202 33.28 -25.92 19.95
C PRO A 202 34.57 -26.73 19.70
N SER A 203 35.63 -26.52 20.50
CA SER A 203 36.82 -27.36 20.53
C SER A 203 36.52 -28.82 20.88
N LYS A 204 35.52 -29.08 21.73
CA LYS A 204 35.04 -30.45 22.07
C LYS A 204 34.36 -31.17 20.90
N LEU A 205 34.01 -30.47 19.82
CA LEU A 205 33.41 -31.05 18.61
C LEU A 205 34.46 -31.51 17.56
N LEU A 206 35.74 -31.21 17.79
CA LEU A 206 36.84 -31.62 16.93
C LEU A 206 37.40 -32.98 17.39
N PRO A 207 37.80 -33.87 16.46
CA PRO A 207 38.58 -35.04 16.84
C PRO A 207 39.93 -34.61 17.45
N PRO A 208 40.51 -35.39 18.37
CA PRO A 208 41.80 -35.05 18.97
C PRO A 208 42.88 -34.91 17.87
N PRO A 209 43.77 -33.90 17.96
CA PRO A 209 44.81 -33.71 16.96
C PRO A 209 45.78 -34.90 16.93
N LEU A 210 46.09 -35.37 15.72
CA LEU A 210 47.16 -36.36 15.53
C LEU A 210 48.50 -35.77 16.01
N PRO A 211 49.35 -36.55 16.71
CA PRO A 211 50.64 -36.05 17.19
C PRO A 211 51.59 -35.79 16.01
N VAL A 212 51.86 -34.52 15.72
CA VAL A 212 52.81 -34.11 14.68
C VAL A 212 54.21 -34.00 15.26
N SER A 213 55.15 -34.75 14.70
CA SER A 213 56.57 -34.73 15.06
C SER A 213 57.22 -33.38 14.76
N SER A 214 57.99 -32.86 15.72
CA SER A 214 58.68 -31.57 15.63
C SER A 214 59.94 -31.57 14.76
N SER A 215 60.25 -30.41 14.14
CA SER A 215 61.57 -29.85 13.73
C SER A 215 61.52 -29.15 12.35
N PRO A 216 62.42 -28.19 12.03
CA PRO A 216 62.79 -27.01 12.83
C PRO A 216 62.86 -25.70 12.00
N ASN A 217 63.19 -24.59 12.67
CA ASN A 217 63.25 -23.20 12.15
C ASN A 217 64.18 -22.96 10.94
N THR A 218 63.89 -21.91 10.16
CA THR A 218 64.91 -21.12 9.43
C THR A 218 64.51 -19.64 9.31
N THR A 219 65.51 -18.77 9.14
CA THR A 219 65.45 -17.33 9.47
C THR A 219 65.28 -16.37 8.29
N ARG A 220 64.79 -15.15 8.60
CA ARG A 220 64.71 -13.97 7.73
C ARG A 220 66.03 -13.63 6.99
N SER A 221 65.91 -13.00 5.82
CA SER A 221 66.80 -11.91 5.40
C SER A 221 66.05 -10.91 4.49
N SER A 222 66.56 -9.68 4.37
CA SER A 222 66.00 -8.60 3.54
C SER A 222 67.07 -7.94 2.66
N ARG A 223 66.61 -7.11 1.71
CA ARG A 223 67.24 -5.94 1.04
C ARG A 223 67.06 -6.00 -0.49
N HIS A 224 66.51 -4.94 -1.10
CA HIS A 224 67.32 -3.90 -1.79
C HIS A 224 66.46 -2.83 -2.53
N LEU A 225 66.93 -1.59 -2.42
CA LEU A 225 66.79 -0.40 -3.29
C LEU A 225 68.24 0.06 -3.63
N PRO A 226 68.56 0.97 -4.58
CA PRO A 226 67.75 1.95 -5.35
C PRO A 226 67.69 1.62 -6.86
N GLY A 227 67.24 2.46 -7.82
CA GLY A 227 66.62 3.80 -7.80
C GLY A 227 67.38 4.88 -8.59
N THR A 228 66.77 5.50 -9.62
CA THR A 228 67.27 6.68 -10.38
C THR A 228 66.11 7.43 -11.05
N ALA A 229 66.28 8.71 -11.41
CA ALA A 229 65.19 9.67 -11.54
C ALA A 229 64.90 10.18 -12.97
N VAL A 230 63.68 10.70 -13.18
CA VAL A 230 63.35 11.71 -14.21
C VAL A 230 62.48 12.82 -13.58
N ARG A 231 62.86 14.09 -13.80
CA ARG A 231 62.05 15.27 -13.48
C ARG A 231 61.27 15.70 -14.73
N ILE A 232 60.01 16.13 -14.57
CA ILE A 232 59.35 17.10 -15.46
C ILE A 232 58.69 18.19 -14.59
N ASN A 233 58.74 19.44 -15.07
CA ASN A 233 58.26 20.63 -14.36
C ASN A 233 56.76 20.90 -14.56
N ARG A 234 56.24 21.79 -13.70
CA ARG A 234 54.82 22.15 -13.53
C ARG A 234 54.12 22.69 -14.78
N SER A 235 52.83 22.39 -14.90
CA SER A 235 51.79 23.29 -15.41
C SER A 235 50.64 23.34 -14.40
N ASN A 236 49.94 24.48 -14.30
CA ASN A 236 48.89 24.73 -13.30
C ASN A 236 47.54 24.08 -13.67
N GLN A 237 46.61 24.07 -12.70
CA GLN A 237 45.19 23.67 -12.79
C GLN A 237 44.91 22.17 -12.99
N ARG A 238 44.80 21.38 -11.91
CA ARG A 238 43.88 20.23 -11.80
C ARG A 238 43.32 20.02 -10.38
N ASP A 239 41.99 20.04 -10.32
CA ASP A 239 41.05 19.30 -9.46
C ASP A 239 41.28 19.23 -7.94
N SER A 240 40.50 20.01 -7.20
CA SER A 240 40.29 19.92 -5.74
C SER A 240 39.85 18.51 -5.28
N LEU A 241 39.14 17.76 -6.13
CA LEU A 241 38.77 16.36 -5.89
C LEU A 241 40.00 15.44 -5.76
N SER A 242 41.08 15.69 -6.50
CA SER A 242 42.31 14.90 -6.40
C SER A 242 43.06 15.16 -5.08
N GLN A 243 43.02 16.40 -4.59
CA GLN A 243 43.60 16.76 -3.29
C GLN A 243 42.78 16.18 -2.13
N LEU A 244 41.45 16.13 -2.25
CA LEU A 244 40.58 15.41 -1.33
C LEU A 244 40.84 13.91 -1.34
N ALA A 245 41.01 13.29 -2.51
CA ALA A 245 41.37 11.88 -2.61
C ALA A 245 42.73 11.57 -1.95
N ASP A 246 43.76 12.38 -2.20
CA ASP A 246 45.08 12.26 -1.56
C ASP A 246 45.01 12.48 -0.03
N LEU A 247 44.14 13.36 0.46
CA LEU A 247 43.92 13.58 1.89
C LEU A 247 43.16 12.43 2.55
N VAL A 248 42.19 11.82 1.86
CA VAL A 248 41.51 10.59 2.31
C VAL A 248 42.51 9.43 2.37
N VAL A 249 43.28 9.20 1.30
CA VAL A 249 44.32 8.14 1.28
C VAL A 249 45.40 8.39 2.34
N ARG A 250 45.74 9.65 2.66
CA ARG A 250 46.65 9.97 3.77
C ARG A 250 46.02 9.76 5.15
N SER A 251 44.72 9.99 5.34
CA SER A 251 44.04 9.69 6.61
C SER A 251 43.87 8.18 6.82
N GLU A 252 43.62 7.43 5.75
CA GLU A 252 43.60 5.95 5.75
C GLU A 252 44.96 5.33 6.12
N ASN A 253 46.07 6.02 5.82
CA ASN A 253 47.44 5.61 6.20
C ASN A 253 47.96 6.32 7.46
N SER A 254 47.12 7.12 8.13
CA SER A 254 47.50 7.79 9.39
C SER A 254 47.32 6.84 10.55
N ASP A 255 48.41 6.62 11.31
CA ASP A 255 48.59 5.59 12.36
C ASP A 255 47.65 5.65 13.60
N LEU A 256 46.56 6.42 13.54
CA LEU A 256 45.65 6.71 14.66
C LEU A 256 44.66 5.58 14.99
N PHE A 257 44.44 4.63 14.08
CA PHE A 257 43.49 3.52 14.25
C PHE A 257 44.14 2.14 14.04
N LYS A 258 45.16 1.82 14.83
CA LYS A 258 45.69 0.44 14.95
C LYS A 258 44.74 -0.48 15.74
N ILE A 259 43.58 -0.74 15.14
CA ILE A 259 42.82 -1.99 15.37
C ILE A 259 43.10 -2.85 14.14
N GLU A 260 43.66 -4.05 14.35
CA GLU A 260 44.11 -4.90 13.25
C GLU A 260 42.93 -5.35 12.37
N LYS A 261 42.93 -4.84 11.12
CA LYS A 261 41.90 -4.98 10.06
C LYS A 261 40.66 -4.10 10.29
N PRO A 262 40.24 -3.30 9.29
CA PRO A 262 38.89 -2.75 9.29
C PRO A 262 37.88 -3.91 9.18
N LEU A 263 36.93 -4.00 10.11
CA LEU A 263 35.93 -5.08 10.14
C LEU A 263 34.98 -5.06 8.92
N ILE A 264 34.99 -3.99 8.13
CA ILE A 264 34.07 -3.75 7.02
C ILE A 264 34.91 -3.44 5.75
N PRO A 265 34.72 -4.14 4.62
CA PRO A 265 35.40 -3.83 3.36
C PRO A 265 35.06 -2.42 2.85
N SER A 266 36.04 -1.70 2.27
CA SER A 266 35.89 -0.30 1.88
C SER A 266 34.70 -0.03 0.92
N ARG A 267 34.38 -0.98 0.03
CA ARG A 267 33.18 -0.90 -0.83
C ARG A 267 31.88 -0.89 -0.02
N VAL A 268 31.77 -1.71 1.03
CA VAL A 268 30.59 -1.75 1.90
C VAL A 268 30.51 -0.47 2.72
N LEU A 269 31.64 0.04 3.21
CA LEU A 269 31.70 1.33 3.92
C LEU A 269 31.26 2.50 3.02
N ALA A 270 31.61 2.48 1.73
CA ALA A 270 31.13 3.47 0.76
C ALA A 270 29.60 3.40 0.59
N CYS A 271 29.03 2.22 0.30
CA CYS A 271 27.57 2.06 0.19
C CYS A 271 26.83 2.53 1.45
N VAL A 272 27.34 2.19 2.65
CA VAL A 272 26.75 2.67 3.92
C VAL A 272 26.83 4.20 4.06
N LYS A 273 27.88 4.85 3.57
CA LYS A 273 27.95 6.33 3.56
C LYS A 273 26.94 6.92 2.58
N ASP A 274 26.84 6.37 1.37
CA ASP A 274 25.95 6.86 0.32
C ASP A 274 24.47 6.71 0.74
N GLU A 275 24.08 5.55 1.28
CA GLU A 275 22.74 5.30 1.83
C GLU A 275 22.41 6.23 3.01
N ASN A 276 23.37 6.51 3.90
CA ASN A 276 23.18 7.46 5.00
C ASN A 276 23.02 8.91 4.50
N LEU A 277 23.76 9.32 3.46
CA LEU A 277 23.61 10.64 2.84
C LEU A 277 22.26 10.78 2.13
N GLU A 278 21.81 9.72 1.44
CA GLU A 278 20.47 9.67 0.85
C GLU A 278 19.37 9.72 1.92
N PHE A 279 19.52 8.97 3.02
CA PHE A 279 18.60 9.02 4.16
C PHE A 279 18.49 10.43 4.75
N LEU A 280 19.63 11.11 4.98
CA LEU A 280 19.65 12.49 5.49
C LEU A 280 18.97 13.44 4.51
N LYS A 281 19.31 13.36 3.21
CA LYS A 281 18.66 14.17 2.16
C LYS A 281 17.16 13.94 2.12
N ASN A 282 16.71 12.68 2.19
CA ASN A 282 15.29 12.33 2.18
C ASN A 282 14.58 12.82 3.44
N ARG A 283 15.20 12.69 4.63
CA ARG A 283 14.66 13.24 5.89
C ARG A 283 14.47 14.76 5.81
N ASP A 284 15.44 15.47 5.23
CA ASP A 284 15.44 16.93 5.16
C ASP A 284 14.63 17.49 3.98
N THR A 285 14.32 16.66 2.97
CA THR A 285 13.44 17.02 1.84
C THR A 285 11.98 16.64 2.10
N TYR A 286 11.71 15.50 2.73
CA TYR A 286 10.36 15.00 3.01
C TYR A 286 9.88 15.35 4.43
N CYS A 287 10.05 16.63 4.80
CA CYS A 287 9.57 17.20 6.06
C CYS A 287 8.55 18.33 5.81
N ASP A 288 7.72 18.63 6.82
CA ASP A 288 6.70 19.67 6.71
C ASP A 288 7.32 21.07 6.51
N ASP A 289 8.46 21.35 7.17
CA ASP A 289 9.18 22.62 7.03
C ASP A 289 9.59 22.93 5.58
N TYR A 290 10.13 21.94 4.87
CA TYR A 290 10.46 22.08 3.44
C TYR A 290 9.19 22.27 2.59
N PHE A 291 8.11 21.55 2.92
CA PHE A 291 6.85 21.62 2.18
C PHE A 291 6.20 23.01 2.35
N GLN A 292 6.26 23.57 3.56
CA GLN A 292 5.84 24.92 3.89
C GLN A 292 6.76 25.99 3.28
N PHE A 293 8.06 25.75 3.20
CA PHE A 293 9.01 26.63 2.52
C PHE A 293 8.69 26.75 1.03
N ILE A 294 8.52 25.63 0.31
CA ILE A 294 8.19 25.66 -1.12
C ILE A 294 6.79 26.24 -1.36
N TYR A 295 5.83 26.02 -0.46
CA TYR A 295 4.51 26.67 -0.51
C TYR A 295 4.62 28.21 -0.41
N LYS A 296 5.37 28.72 0.58
CA LYS A 296 5.61 30.15 0.76
C LYS A 296 6.34 30.75 -0.45
N LEU A 297 7.38 30.09 -0.94
CA LEU A 297 8.13 30.51 -2.12
C LEU A 297 7.24 30.59 -3.38
N SER A 298 6.35 29.61 -3.57
CA SER A 298 5.36 29.58 -4.65
C SER A 298 4.24 30.62 -4.52
N LYS A 299 4.13 31.31 -3.37
CA LYS A 299 3.13 32.33 -3.07
C LYS A 299 3.67 33.76 -3.24
N ILE A 300 4.98 33.97 -3.35
CA ILE A 300 5.62 35.30 -3.33
C ILE A 300 5.02 36.27 -4.37
N CYS A 301 4.58 35.79 -5.53
CA CYS A 301 3.92 36.63 -6.55
C CYS A 301 2.58 37.28 -6.11
N PHE A 302 2.09 37.01 -4.90
CA PHE A 302 0.90 37.62 -4.31
C PHE A 302 1.19 38.51 -3.09
N ASP A 303 2.44 38.59 -2.64
CA ASP A 303 2.84 39.34 -1.45
C ASP A 303 3.43 40.70 -1.88
N ASP A 304 2.53 41.62 -2.28
CA ASP A 304 2.81 42.94 -2.90
C ASP A 304 3.57 43.96 -2.02
N MET A 305 4.30 43.55 -0.98
CA MET A 305 4.91 44.47 0.00
C MET A 305 6.39 44.18 0.30
N ASN A 306 7.21 45.21 0.06
CA ASN A 306 8.63 45.34 0.43
C ASN A 306 9.63 44.44 -0.33
N ILE A 307 9.76 44.68 -1.64
CA ILE A 307 11.12 44.68 -2.22
C ILE A 307 11.87 45.85 -1.53
N PRO A 308 13.01 45.62 -0.85
CA PRO A 308 13.80 46.72 -0.29
C PRO A 308 14.26 47.66 -1.41
N TYR A 309 14.22 48.97 -1.17
CA TYR A 309 14.61 50.00 -2.16
C TYR A 309 16.05 49.85 -2.69
N ASP A 310 16.88 49.04 -2.01
CA ASP A 310 18.30 48.79 -2.32
C ASP A 310 18.55 47.54 -3.18
N MET A 311 17.51 46.79 -3.58
CA MET A 311 17.64 45.73 -4.59
C MET A 311 17.49 46.33 -5.98
N GLU A 312 18.61 46.47 -6.70
CA GLU A 312 18.58 46.70 -8.15
C GLU A 312 17.70 45.62 -8.80
N ILE A 313 16.68 46.05 -9.55
CA ILE A 313 15.92 45.16 -10.41
C ILE A 313 16.91 44.70 -11.48
N ILE A 314 17.44 43.49 -11.33
CA ILE A 314 18.19 42.85 -12.39
C ILE A 314 17.17 42.56 -13.49
N GLU A 315 17.14 43.41 -14.50
CA GLU A 315 16.53 43.13 -15.80
C GLU A 315 17.31 41.96 -16.42
N THR A 316 16.97 40.74 -16.01
CA THR A 316 17.43 39.54 -16.68
C THR A 316 16.73 39.45 -18.02
N ASP A 317 17.45 39.14 -19.09
CA ASP A 317 16.92 38.89 -20.46
C ASP A 317 15.95 37.67 -20.56
N ASN A 318 15.46 37.17 -19.43
CA ASN A 318 14.49 36.08 -19.34
C ASN A 318 13.09 36.68 -19.16
N ASP A 319 12.26 36.61 -20.21
CA ASP A 319 10.86 37.07 -20.22
C ASP A 319 9.90 36.32 -19.25
N GLU A 320 10.40 35.42 -18.41
CA GLU A 320 9.58 34.62 -17.49
C GLU A 320 9.01 35.47 -16.34
N THR A 321 7.71 35.72 -16.38
CA THR A 321 7.02 36.49 -15.34
C THR A 321 7.07 35.80 -13.96
N SER A 322 7.03 36.56 -12.86
CA SER A 322 7.00 36.01 -11.50
C SER A 322 5.88 34.97 -11.27
N TYR A 323 4.75 35.13 -11.97
CA TYR A 323 3.62 34.18 -11.95
C TYR A 323 3.95 32.85 -12.63
N GLU A 324 4.72 32.88 -13.73
CA GLU A 324 5.18 31.70 -14.43
C GLU A 324 6.17 30.89 -13.60
N LEU A 325 7.18 31.55 -13.00
CA LEU A 325 8.13 30.90 -12.10
C LEU A 325 7.43 30.28 -10.87
N CYS A 326 6.51 31.02 -10.23
CA CYS A 326 5.73 30.50 -9.11
C CYS A 326 4.83 29.31 -9.52
N THR A 327 4.23 29.35 -10.71
CA THR A 327 3.40 28.25 -11.24
C THR A 327 4.24 27.03 -11.58
N LYS A 328 5.37 27.18 -12.27
CA LYS A 328 6.32 26.10 -12.58
C LYS A 328 6.82 25.44 -11.29
N LEU A 329 7.16 26.22 -10.26
CA LEU A 329 7.58 25.70 -8.96
C LEU A 329 6.45 24.92 -8.27
N ALA A 330 5.26 25.52 -8.16
CA ALA A 330 4.12 24.92 -7.48
C ALA A 330 3.70 23.59 -8.12
N LEU A 331 3.55 23.57 -9.46
CA LEU A 331 3.14 22.38 -10.20
C LEU A 331 4.19 21.27 -10.11
N ASN A 332 5.48 21.58 -10.35
CA ASN A 332 6.52 20.57 -10.28
C ASN A 332 6.66 19.98 -8.88
N PHE A 333 6.66 20.80 -7.84
CA PHE A 333 6.72 20.32 -6.47
C PHE A 333 5.50 19.48 -6.09
N LEU A 334 4.29 19.94 -6.43
CA LEU A 334 3.05 19.24 -6.08
C LEU A 334 2.98 17.86 -6.77
N PHE A 335 3.20 17.79 -8.09
CA PHE A 335 3.03 16.57 -8.87
C PHE A 335 4.21 15.59 -8.81
N ASN A 336 5.45 16.10 -8.69
CA ASN A 336 6.63 15.23 -8.69
C ASN A 336 7.12 14.90 -7.26
N THR A 337 6.73 15.66 -6.23
CA THR A 337 7.15 15.44 -4.84
C THR A 337 5.96 15.23 -3.90
N HIS A 338 5.13 16.25 -3.67
CA HIS A 338 4.17 16.25 -2.56
C HIS A 338 3.10 15.16 -2.68
N LEU A 339 2.41 15.06 -3.82
CA LEU A 339 1.35 14.06 -4.02
C LEU A 339 1.88 12.61 -3.92
N ARG A 340 3.17 12.39 -4.19
CA ARG A 340 3.83 11.07 -4.16
C ARG A 340 4.28 10.62 -2.77
N THR A 341 4.17 11.47 -1.74
CA THR A 341 4.59 11.13 -0.37
C THR A 341 3.68 10.11 0.32
N HIS A 342 4.07 9.66 1.52
CA HIS A 342 3.18 8.88 2.38
C HIS A 342 2.04 9.73 2.95
N ARG A 343 0.87 9.14 3.20
CA ARG A 343 -0.36 9.86 3.66
C ARG A 343 -0.13 10.75 4.90
N ARG A 344 0.83 10.41 5.77
CA ARG A 344 1.20 11.24 6.95
C ARG A 344 1.70 12.64 6.59
N LEU A 345 2.38 12.83 5.46
CA LEU A 345 2.92 14.14 5.02
C LEU A 345 1.91 14.96 4.18
N ARG A 346 0.77 14.37 3.81
CA ARG A 346 -0.24 14.97 2.93
C ARG A 346 -1.40 15.65 3.66
N LYS A 347 -1.70 15.23 4.89
CA LYS A 347 -3.05 15.35 5.47
C LYS A 347 -3.58 16.77 5.65
N ASP A 348 -2.72 17.73 6.00
CA ASP A 348 -3.20 19.02 6.52
C ASP A 348 -2.97 20.22 5.56
N ASN A 349 -2.22 20.03 4.47
CA ASN A 349 -1.74 21.13 3.63
C ASN A 349 -2.32 21.17 2.20
N LEU A 350 -2.91 20.09 1.69
CA LEU A 350 -3.24 19.99 0.25
C LEU A 350 -4.34 20.95 -0.23
N GLN A 351 -5.29 21.33 0.62
CA GLN A 351 -6.29 22.34 0.23
C GLN A 351 -5.66 23.73 -0.03
N GLN A 352 -4.57 24.05 0.67
CA GLN A 352 -3.85 25.31 0.46
C GLN A 352 -3.19 25.36 -0.92
N TRP A 353 -2.66 24.21 -1.38
CA TRP A 353 -2.11 24.07 -2.74
C TRP A 353 -3.18 24.23 -3.82
N ILE A 354 -4.38 23.67 -3.63
CA ILE A 354 -5.52 23.87 -4.55
C ILE A 354 -5.88 25.36 -4.64
N GLN A 355 -5.97 26.05 -3.50
CA GLN A 355 -6.28 27.48 -3.44
C GLN A 355 -5.19 28.35 -4.08
N LEU A 356 -3.91 28.02 -3.84
CA LEU A 356 -2.78 28.73 -4.44
C LEU A 356 -2.77 28.59 -5.96
N LEU A 357 -2.89 27.36 -6.48
CA LEU A 357 -2.95 27.11 -7.93
C LEU A 357 -4.18 27.78 -8.57
N GLY A 358 -5.36 27.69 -7.94
CA GLY A 358 -6.55 28.39 -8.42
C GLY A 358 -6.36 29.91 -8.51
N ARG A 359 -5.67 30.52 -7.53
CA ARG A 359 -5.29 31.94 -7.58
C ARG A 359 -4.29 32.26 -8.70
N LEU A 360 -3.27 31.41 -8.91
CA LEU A 360 -2.27 31.58 -9.97
C LEU A 360 -2.93 31.55 -11.35
N PHE A 361 -3.75 30.52 -11.61
CA PHE A 361 -4.51 30.39 -12.85
C PHE A 361 -5.44 31.59 -13.07
N THR A 362 -6.20 32.00 -12.04
CA THR A 362 -7.15 33.13 -12.17
C THR A 362 -6.44 34.46 -12.44
N LYS A 363 -5.24 34.68 -11.89
CA LYS A 363 -4.53 35.97 -12.03
C LYS A 363 -3.67 36.09 -13.29
N ASN A 364 -3.29 34.99 -13.94
CA ASN A 364 -2.37 35.04 -15.06
C ASN A 364 -2.66 33.94 -16.10
N SER A 365 -2.94 34.34 -17.34
CA SER A 365 -3.29 33.39 -18.41
C SER A 365 -2.12 32.48 -18.83
N THR A 366 -0.87 32.93 -18.74
CA THR A 366 0.33 32.08 -18.97
C THR A 366 0.40 30.93 -17.96
N SER A 367 0.01 31.16 -16.71
CA SER A 367 -0.08 30.13 -15.66
C SER A 367 -1.08 29.04 -16.02
N CYS A 368 -2.12 29.38 -16.80
CA CYS A 368 -3.04 28.40 -17.37
C CYS A 368 -2.38 27.59 -18.49
N THR A 369 -1.67 28.25 -19.42
CA THR A 369 -0.91 27.61 -20.51
C THR A 369 0.10 26.59 -19.98
N ILE A 370 0.90 26.96 -18.97
CA ILE A 370 1.91 26.09 -18.33
C ILE A 370 1.29 24.80 -17.76
N PHE A 371 0.09 24.87 -17.20
CA PHE A 371 -0.61 23.68 -16.72
C PHE A 371 -1.01 22.73 -17.85
N TYR A 372 -1.57 23.27 -18.94
CA TYR A 372 -1.92 22.47 -20.11
C TYR A 372 -0.68 21.84 -20.76
N GLU A 373 0.42 22.59 -20.90
CA GLU A 373 1.69 22.10 -21.42
C GLU A 373 2.25 20.96 -20.56
N LEU A 374 2.30 21.11 -19.23
CA LEU A 374 2.76 20.07 -18.29
C LEU A 374 1.93 18.77 -18.34
N LEU A 375 0.66 18.84 -18.73
CA LEU A 375 -0.15 17.66 -19.01
C LEU A 375 0.10 17.11 -20.42
N PHE A 376 0.21 17.96 -21.44
CA PHE A 376 0.38 17.55 -22.83
C PHE A 376 1.78 16.99 -23.12
N GLU A 377 2.84 17.42 -22.43
CA GLU A 377 4.16 16.76 -22.44
C GLU A 377 4.07 15.26 -22.13
N LYS A 378 3.09 14.88 -21.30
CA LYS A 378 2.83 13.49 -20.87
C LYS A 378 1.80 12.78 -21.75
N ASN A 379 1.28 13.43 -22.80
CA ASN A 379 0.17 12.92 -23.64
C ASN A 379 -1.05 12.47 -22.80
N ASP A 380 -1.88 11.57 -23.34
CA ASP A 380 -3.03 10.95 -22.64
C ASP A 380 -2.67 10.38 -21.24
N TYR A 381 -1.39 10.04 -20.98
CA TYR A 381 -0.95 9.55 -19.68
C TYR A 381 -1.08 10.58 -18.55
N GLY A 382 -1.01 11.89 -18.83
CA GLY A 382 -1.11 12.92 -17.79
C GLY A 382 -2.43 12.84 -17.02
N LEU A 383 -3.55 12.84 -17.75
CA LEU A 383 -4.89 12.70 -17.19
C LEU A 383 -5.13 11.28 -16.66
N LYS A 384 -4.75 10.24 -17.43
CA LYS A 384 -4.95 8.84 -17.03
C LYS A 384 -4.26 8.51 -15.70
N LEU A 385 -3.01 8.96 -15.52
CA LEU A 385 -2.20 8.69 -14.33
C LEU A 385 -2.89 9.13 -13.03
N TYR A 386 -3.51 10.31 -13.03
CA TYR A 386 -4.10 10.88 -11.81
C TYR A 386 -5.61 10.64 -11.68
N LEU A 387 -6.36 10.51 -12.77
CA LEU A 387 -7.81 10.25 -12.71
C LEU A 387 -8.17 8.75 -12.66
N LEU A 388 -7.33 7.85 -13.19
CA LEU A 388 -7.66 6.43 -13.36
C LEU A 388 -6.63 5.49 -12.73
N ASP A 389 -5.34 5.62 -13.08
CA ASP A 389 -4.30 4.68 -12.63
C ASP A 389 -3.87 4.92 -11.16
N CYS A 390 -4.24 6.05 -10.54
CA CYS A 390 -3.89 6.37 -9.16
C CYS A 390 -4.81 5.66 -8.14
N PRO A 391 -4.30 4.73 -7.30
CA PRO A 391 -5.14 3.97 -6.37
C PRO A 391 -5.55 4.76 -5.12
N ILE A 392 -5.16 6.03 -4.98
CA ILE A 392 -5.37 6.84 -3.77
C ILE A 392 -6.44 7.90 -4.04
N ASP A 393 -7.62 7.70 -3.44
CA ASP A 393 -8.81 8.54 -3.65
C ASP A 393 -8.55 10.02 -3.33
N ASP A 394 -7.86 10.30 -2.21
CA ASP A 394 -7.44 11.64 -1.79
C ASP A 394 -6.73 12.39 -2.95
N ILE A 395 -5.85 11.71 -3.71
CA ILE A 395 -5.09 12.32 -4.82
C ILE A 395 -5.98 12.56 -6.04
N ARG A 396 -6.85 11.60 -6.39
CA ARG A 396 -7.75 11.73 -7.55
C ARG A 396 -8.68 12.94 -7.39
N TYR A 397 -9.21 13.13 -6.18
CA TYR A 397 -10.07 14.27 -5.84
C TYR A 397 -9.34 15.63 -5.81
N ILE A 398 -8.08 15.65 -5.37
CA ILE A 398 -7.25 16.87 -5.44
C ILE A 398 -6.94 17.22 -6.90
N PHE A 399 -6.61 16.25 -7.73
CA PHE A 399 -6.32 16.49 -9.14
C PHE A 399 -7.57 16.96 -9.89
N GLU A 400 -8.74 16.37 -9.61
CA GLU A 400 -10.02 16.81 -10.17
C GLU A 400 -10.33 18.27 -9.83
N GLN A 401 -10.20 18.71 -8.57
CA GLN A 401 -10.37 20.12 -8.19
C GLN A 401 -9.36 21.06 -8.86
N ILE A 402 -8.10 20.64 -9.03
CA ILE A 402 -7.09 21.43 -9.77
C ILE A 402 -7.52 21.57 -11.24
N CYS A 403 -8.04 20.49 -11.84
CA CYS A 403 -8.61 20.47 -13.18
C CYS A 403 -9.91 21.29 -13.31
N GLU A 404 -10.75 21.36 -12.28
CA GLU A 404 -11.91 22.28 -12.26
C GLU A 404 -11.43 23.75 -12.22
N ASN A 405 -10.51 24.08 -11.33
CA ASN A 405 -9.97 25.44 -11.19
C ASN A 405 -9.34 25.98 -12.48
N ILE A 406 -8.55 25.17 -13.19
CA ILE A 406 -7.95 25.58 -14.48
C ILE A 406 -9.01 25.79 -15.56
N LEU A 407 -10.05 24.96 -15.64
CA LEU A 407 -11.13 25.13 -16.61
C LEU A 407 -11.94 26.41 -16.34
N GLN A 408 -12.26 26.68 -15.07
CA GLN A 408 -12.94 27.91 -14.66
C GLN A 408 -12.09 29.16 -14.95
N ALA A 409 -10.81 29.16 -14.56
CA ALA A 409 -9.88 30.26 -14.83
C ALA A 409 -9.63 30.48 -16.34
N THR A 410 -9.50 29.40 -17.11
CA THR A 410 -9.38 29.47 -18.57
C THR A 410 -10.58 30.17 -19.19
N TYR A 411 -11.80 29.79 -18.79
CA TYR A 411 -13.01 30.43 -19.27
C TYR A 411 -13.08 31.92 -18.88
N PHE A 412 -12.68 32.28 -17.66
CA PHE A 412 -12.59 33.67 -17.22
C PHE A 412 -11.67 34.51 -18.13
N HIS A 413 -10.45 34.05 -18.40
CA HIS A 413 -9.50 34.74 -19.30
C HIS A 413 -10.00 34.87 -20.74
N ILE A 414 -10.76 33.88 -21.23
CA ILE A 414 -11.40 33.94 -22.55
C ILE A 414 -12.49 35.04 -22.59
N LEU A 415 -13.29 35.17 -21.53
CA LEU A 415 -14.30 36.23 -21.44
C LEU A 415 -13.68 37.63 -21.34
N GLU A 416 -12.67 37.81 -20.48
CA GLU A 416 -12.00 39.10 -20.24
C GLU A 416 -11.38 39.66 -21.53
N LYS A 417 -10.67 38.80 -22.29
CA LYS A 417 -10.14 39.19 -23.61
C LYS A 417 -11.23 39.59 -24.61
N ASN A 418 -12.36 38.88 -24.61
CA ASN A 418 -13.46 39.20 -25.52
C ASN A 418 -14.16 40.53 -25.16
N GLN A 419 -14.24 40.88 -23.87
CA GLN A 419 -14.81 42.16 -23.43
C GLN A 419 -13.99 43.37 -23.91
N HIS A 420 -12.67 43.33 -23.77
CA HIS A 420 -11.79 44.41 -24.25
C HIS A 420 -11.83 44.62 -25.77
N ILE A 421 -12.17 43.59 -26.55
CA ILE A 421 -12.34 43.71 -28.00
C ILE A 421 -13.64 44.47 -28.33
N HIS A 422 -14.73 44.20 -27.61
CA HIS A 422 -16.01 44.88 -27.83
C HIS A 422 -16.00 46.39 -27.49
N GLU A 423 -15.14 46.85 -26.58
CA GLU A 423 -14.97 48.29 -26.32
C GLU A 423 -14.30 49.05 -27.48
N THR A 424 -13.61 48.35 -28.39
CA THR A 424 -12.88 48.98 -29.51
C THR A 424 -13.62 48.98 -30.85
N ASN A 425 -14.71 48.20 -31.00
CA ASN A 425 -15.51 48.12 -32.24
C ASN A 425 -17.01 48.18 -31.94
N ILE A 426 -17.59 49.37 -31.99
CA ILE A 426 -19.00 49.65 -31.66
C ILE A 426 -20.00 49.37 -32.81
N ASN A 427 -19.54 49.02 -34.01
CA ASN A 427 -20.33 49.21 -35.24
C ASN A 427 -20.74 47.98 -36.08
N ASP A 428 -20.63 46.74 -35.60
CA ASP A 428 -21.13 45.56 -36.35
C ASP A 428 -21.78 44.47 -35.48
N ASN A 429 -22.67 43.69 -36.12
CA ASN A 429 -23.71 42.88 -35.47
C ASN A 429 -23.22 41.83 -34.43
N HIS A 430 -23.95 41.75 -33.32
CA HIS A 430 -23.55 41.12 -32.06
C HIS A 430 -23.34 39.59 -32.01
N GLU A 431 -23.61 38.83 -33.07
CA GLU A 431 -23.47 37.35 -33.06
C GLU A 431 -22.32 36.83 -33.94
N THR A 432 -21.88 37.57 -34.97
CA THR A 432 -20.92 37.07 -35.96
C THR A 432 -19.45 37.21 -35.56
N LEU A 433 -19.14 37.92 -34.48
CA LEU A 433 -17.76 38.15 -33.99
C LEU A 433 -17.20 37.02 -33.11
N ILE A 434 -18.04 36.05 -32.71
CA ILE A 434 -17.67 34.95 -31.79
C ILE A 434 -16.78 33.89 -32.49
N ILE A 435 -16.74 33.86 -33.82
CA ILE A 435 -16.21 32.73 -34.61
C ILE A 435 -14.73 32.88 -34.98
N ASN A 436 -14.14 34.09 -34.94
CA ASN A 436 -12.93 34.39 -35.71
C ASN A 436 -11.70 34.85 -34.89
N ILE A 437 -11.51 34.30 -33.68
CA ILE A 437 -10.29 34.53 -32.88
C ILE A 437 -9.69 33.19 -32.44
N ASP A 438 -8.52 32.87 -32.98
CA ASP A 438 -7.63 31.78 -32.53
C ASP A 438 -7.06 32.06 -31.13
N ASN A 439 -7.93 32.02 -30.12
CA ASN A 439 -7.53 32.08 -28.72
C ASN A 439 -6.79 30.77 -28.37
N ASN A 440 -5.46 30.80 -28.33
CA ASN A 440 -4.63 29.65 -27.96
C ASN A 440 -5.14 28.92 -26.69
N LEU A 441 -5.57 29.68 -25.67
CA LEU A 441 -6.10 29.09 -24.43
C LEU A 441 -7.44 28.34 -24.62
N LEU A 442 -8.28 28.74 -25.58
CA LEU A 442 -9.48 28.00 -25.98
C LEU A 442 -9.11 26.70 -26.70
N LEU A 443 -8.09 26.73 -27.57
CA LEU A 443 -7.57 25.53 -28.24
C LEU A 443 -6.97 24.53 -27.24
N LEU A 444 -6.20 25.00 -26.25
CA LEU A 444 -5.66 24.17 -25.17
C LEU A 444 -6.79 23.54 -24.32
N MET A 445 -7.81 24.31 -23.94
CA MET A 445 -8.99 23.80 -23.23
C MET A 445 -9.76 22.76 -24.06
N LYS A 446 -9.96 23.02 -25.36
CA LYS A 446 -10.61 22.07 -26.29
C LYS A 446 -9.84 20.74 -26.34
N LYS A 447 -8.52 20.80 -26.60
CA LYS A 447 -7.61 19.65 -26.62
C LYS A 447 -7.61 18.87 -25.29
N PHE A 448 -7.69 19.56 -24.15
CA PHE A 448 -7.79 18.93 -22.83
C PHE A 448 -9.08 18.12 -22.69
N ILE A 449 -10.22 18.68 -23.11
CA ILE A 449 -11.52 17.99 -23.07
C ILE A 449 -11.57 16.85 -24.09
N GLU A 450 -11.01 16.99 -25.28
CA GLU A 450 -10.85 15.90 -26.25
C GLU A 450 -10.05 14.73 -25.65
N GLN A 451 -8.90 14.98 -25.01
CA GLN A 451 -8.14 13.95 -24.31
C GLN A 451 -8.97 13.30 -23.20
N LEU A 452 -9.67 14.11 -22.38
CA LEU A 452 -10.53 13.61 -21.32
C LEU A 452 -11.62 12.67 -21.88
N ILE A 453 -12.35 13.07 -22.91
CA ILE A 453 -13.40 12.23 -23.52
C ILE A 453 -12.80 10.96 -24.16
N ASN A 454 -11.63 11.05 -24.79
CA ASN A 454 -10.95 9.88 -25.37
C ASN A 454 -10.46 8.85 -24.34
N LEU A 455 -10.38 9.18 -23.04
CA LEU A 455 -10.15 8.17 -21.99
C LEU A 455 -11.35 7.24 -21.78
N LEU A 456 -12.59 7.71 -22.04
CA LEU A 456 -13.82 6.95 -21.82
C LEU A 456 -13.82 5.62 -22.59
N ASP A 457 -13.49 5.71 -23.87
CA ASP A 457 -13.53 4.56 -24.80
C ASP A 457 -12.31 3.64 -24.66
N LYS A 458 -11.18 4.16 -24.14
CA LYS A 458 -9.91 3.43 -24.06
C LYS A 458 -9.62 2.80 -22.70
N TYR A 459 -9.92 3.47 -21.59
CA TYR A 459 -9.35 3.12 -20.27
C TYR A 459 -10.35 3.14 -19.10
N VAL A 460 -11.40 3.96 -19.15
CA VAL A 460 -12.36 4.09 -18.02
C VAL A 460 -13.09 2.79 -17.74
N VAL A 461 -13.35 1.99 -18.78
CA VAL A 461 -13.98 0.65 -18.68
C VAL A 461 -13.15 -0.31 -17.83
N GLU A 462 -11.82 -0.27 -17.96
CA GLU A 462 -10.90 -1.13 -17.19
C GLU A 462 -10.72 -0.63 -15.75
N GLN A 463 -10.65 0.70 -15.57
CA GLN A 463 -10.36 1.36 -14.30
C GLN A 463 -11.61 1.91 -13.58
N ILE A 464 -12.74 1.24 -13.72
CA ILE A 464 -14.04 1.78 -13.29
C ILE A 464 -14.12 2.11 -11.78
N LYS A 465 -13.45 1.32 -10.93
CA LYS A 465 -13.33 1.55 -9.47
C LYS A 465 -12.65 2.87 -9.09
N HIS A 466 -12.01 3.55 -10.04
CA HIS A 466 -11.28 4.79 -9.84
C HIS A 466 -11.91 5.97 -10.59
N SER A 467 -12.91 5.70 -11.44
CA SER A 467 -13.51 6.64 -12.41
C SER A 467 -14.40 7.75 -11.85
N GLN A 468 -14.71 7.76 -10.54
CA GLN A 468 -15.61 8.78 -9.96
C GLN A 468 -15.10 10.21 -10.19
N ALA A 469 -13.80 10.47 -9.95
CA ALA A 469 -13.17 11.77 -10.19
C ALA A 469 -13.14 12.15 -11.68
N TYR A 470 -13.05 11.16 -12.57
CA TYR A 470 -13.11 11.37 -14.02
C TYR A 470 -14.50 11.90 -14.47
N PHE A 471 -15.59 11.26 -14.04
CA PHE A 471 -16.93 11.74 -14.38
C PHE A 471 -17.28 13.05 -13.67
N GLN A 472 -16.78 13.27 -12.45
CA GLN A 472 -16.90 14.54 -11.75
C GLN A 472 -16.27 15.69 -12.56
N LEU A 473 -15.09 15.50 -13.16
CA LEU A 473 -14.46 16.53 -13.98
C LEU A 473 -15.27 16.89 -15.24
N ILE A 474 -15.86 15.90 -15.92
CA ILE A 474 -16.78 16.14 -17.07
C ILE A 474 -17.99 16.96 -16.61
N TYR A 475 -18.57 16.60 -15.47
CA TYR A 475 -19.71 17.29 -14.87
C TYR A 475 -19.38 18.73 -14.45
N SER A 476 -18.17 18.96 -13.92
CA SER A 476 -17.64 20.29 -13.58
C SER A 476 -17.45 21.15 -14.85
N TYR A 477 -16.86 20.62 -15.93
CA TYR A 477 -16.74 21.33 -17.22
C TYR A 477 -18.11 21.73 -17.80
N MET A 478 -19.08 20.81 -17.79
CA MET A 478 -20.42 21.03 -18.30
C MET A 478 -21.20 22.14 -17.55
N LYS A 479 -20.84 22.43 -16.29
CA LYS A 479 -21.45 23.52 -15.51
C LYS A 479 -20.97 24.92 -15.87
N ILE A 480 -19.82 25.06 -16.54
CA ILE A 480 -19.16 26.36 -16.71
C ILE A 480 -20.02 27.33 -17.54
N ASN A 481 -20.54 26.88 -18.69
CA ASN A 481 -21.37 27.69 -19.58
C ASN A 481 -22.13 26.80 -20.61
N LYS A 482 -23.04 27.41 -21.39
CA LYS A 482 -23.80 26.71 -22.45
C LYS A 482 -22.91 26.16 -23.58
N ASN A 483 -21.83 26.85 -23.95
CA ASN A 483 -20.93 26.42 -25.03
C ASN A 483 -20.15 25.16 -24.64
N SER A 484 -19.85 24.95 -23.35
CA SER A 484 -19.27 23.70 -22.83
C SER A 484 -20.20 22.50 -23.05
N ILE A 485 -21.52 22.68 -22.94
CA ILE A 485 -22.51 21.65 -23.28
C ILE A 485 -22.49 21.37 -24.78
N ASN A 486 -22.53 22.42 -25.62
CA ASN A 486 -22.52 22.26 -27.08
C ASN A 486 -21.26 21.52 -27.57
N TYR A 487 -20.07 21.89 -27.06
CA TYR A 487 -18.82 21.23 -27.43
C TYR A 487 -18.75 19.77 -26.92
N LEU A 488 -19.30 19.47 -25.75
CA LEU A 488 -19.46 18.09 -25.30
C LEU A 488 -20.39 17.26 -26.23
N LEU A 489 -21.44 17.89 -26.77
CA LEU A 489 -22.33 17.25 -27.75
C LEU A 489 -21.62 17.03 -29.10
N GLU A 490 -20.82 17.99 -29.58
CA GLU A 490 -19.95 17.82 -30.77
C GLU A 490 -19.00 16.62 -30.64
N LEU A 491 -18.52 16.33 -29.41
CA LEU A 491 -17.69 15.16 -29.10
C LEU A 491 -18.49 13.84 -28.95
N ASN A 492 -19.80 13.85 -29.20
CA ASN A 492 -20.73 12.73 -29.06
C ASN A 492 -20.81 12.13 -27.64
N ILE A 493 -20.58 12.93 -26.58
CA ILE A 493 -20.47 12.39 -25.21
C ILE A 493 -21.74 11.66 -24.76
N PHE A 494 -22.93 12.11 -25.19
CA PHE A 494 -24.21 11.48 -24.84
C PHE A 494 -24.20 10.00 -25.22
N THR A 495 -23.87 9.69 -26.47
CA THR A 495 -23.89 8.33 -27.00
C THR A 495 -22.74 7.49 -26.43
N ARG A 496 -21.56 8.08 -26.18
CA ARG A 496 -20.46 7.37 -25.47
C ARG A 496 -20.85 6.99 -24.04
N LEU A 497 -21.51 7.89 -23.28
CA LEU A 497 -21.98 7.58 -21.92
C LEU A 497 -23.13 6.57 -21.91
N MET A 498 -24.05 6.61 -22.88
CA MET A 498 -25.11 5.61 -22.99
C MET A 498 -24.55 4.22 -23.33
N ASN A 499 -23.60 4.13 -24.27
CA ASN A 499 -22.88 2.88 -24.56
C ASN A 499 -22.10 2.39 -23.33
N PHE A 500 -21.47 3.29 -22.58
CA PHE A 500 -20.78 2.97 -21.32
C PHE A 500 -21.73 2.36 -20.29
N LEU A 501 -22.89 2.97 -20.02
CA LEU A 501 -23.86 2.47 -19.03
C LEU A 501 -24.53 1.16 -19.45
N LEU A 502 -25.02 1.09 -20.69
CA LEU A 502 -25.93 0.02 -21.12
C LEU A 502 -25.19 -1.23 -21.59
N GLY A 503 -24.07 -1.04 -22.32
CA GLY A 503 -23.35 -2.09 -23.03
C GLY A 503 -23.96 -2.44 -24.39
N GLU A 504 -23.31 -3.35 -25.12
CA GLU A 504 -23.73 -3.76 -26.48
C GLU A 504 -24.92 -4.74 -26.48
N ASN A 505 -25.10 -5.49 -25.40
CA ASN A 505 -26.12 -6.52 -25.27
C ASN A 505 -27.25 -6.04 -24.34
N ILE A 506 -28.49 -6.08 -24.84
CA ILE A 506 -29.67 -5.56 -24.16
C ILE A 506 -30.21 -6.48 -23.05
N ASP A 507 -29.92 -7.79 -23.14
CA ASP A 507 -30.39 -8.81 -22.20
C ASP A 507 -29.43 -8.98 -21.03
N THR A 508 -28.12 -8.85 -21.27
CA THR A 508 -27.08 -9.01 -20.24
C THR A 508 -26.69 -7.67 -19.63
N ARG A 509 -26.81 -7.52 -18.31
CA ARG A 509 -26.35 -6.31 -17.61
C ARG A 509 -24.82 -6.22 -17.60
N ARG A 510 -24.28 -5.10 -18.12
CA ARG A 510 -22.83 -4.83 -18.20
C ARG A 510 -22.13 -4.72 -16.84
N TRP A 511 -22.76 -4.04 -15.87
CA TRP A 511 -22.15 -3.68 -14.59
C TRP A 511 -22.74 -4.46 -13.42
N ASN A 512 -21.99 -4.63 -12.34
CA ASN A 512 -22.53 -5.20 -11.10
C ASN A 512 -23.31 -4.16 -10.27
N SER A 513 -24.04 -4.59 -9.24
CA SER A 513 -24.90 -3.69 -8.44
C SER A 513 -24.10 -2.65 -7.65
N GLY A 514 -22.90 -3.02 -7.17
CA GLY A 514 -21.99 -2.11 -6.45
C GLY A 514 -21.48 -0.98 -7.34
N GLN A 515 -20.97 -1.30 -8.54
CA GLN A 515 -20.47 -0.32 -9.50
C GLN A 515 -21.53 0.71 -9.90
N ALA A 516 -22.76 0.25 -10.15
CA ALA A 516 -23.81 1.13 -10.66
C ALA A 516 -24.33 2.17 -9.66
N LYS A 517 -24.15 1.92 -8.36
CA LYS A 517 -24.46 2.89 -7.30
C LYS A 517 -23.59 4.14 -7.41
N GLU A 518 -22.38 4.02 -7.97
CA GLU A 518 -21.43 5.13 -8.18
C GLU A 518 -21.75 5.96 -9.45
N PHE A 519 -22.67 5.51 -10.33
CA PHE A 519 -22.94 6.15 -11.62
C PHE A 519 -23.96 7.29 -11.58
N GLY A 520 -24.44 7.73 -10.41
CA GLY A 520 -25.41 8.82 -10.31
C GLY A 520 -24.98 10.09 -11.07
N ILE A 521 -23.69 10.41 -11.04
CA ILE A 521 -23.14 11.56 -11.79
C ILE A 521 -23.23 11.39 -13.31
N ILE A 522 -23.17 10.16 -13.82
CA ILE A 522 -23.32 9.86 -15.26
C ILE A 522 -24.75 10.13 -15.70
N HIS A 523 -25.74 9.69 -14.91
CA HIS A 523 -27.15 10.00 -15.14
C HIS A 523 -27.42 11.52 -15.11
N GLU A 524 -26.78 12.24 -14.18
CA GLU A 524 -26.92 13.70 -14.08
C GLU A 524 -26.27 14.45 -15.26
N ILE A 525 -25.17 13.93 -15.82
CA ILE A 525 -24.59 14.42 -17.09
C ILE A 525 -25.57 14.19 -18.24
N ILE A 526 -26.01 12.94 -18.45
CA ILE A 526 -26.96 12.56 -19.51
C ILE A 526 -28.22 13.42 -19.45
N ALA A 527 -28.74 13.65 -18.25
CA ALA A 527 -29.93 14.46 -18.04
C ALA A 527 -29.72 15.93 -18.43
N ARG A 528 -28.60 16.56 -18.04
CA ARG A 528 -28.31 17.94 -18.43
C ARG A 528 -28.10 18.13 -19.93
N LEU A 529 -27.39 17.20 -20.58
CA LEU A 529 -27.25 17.18 -22.04
C LEU A 529 -28.62 17.15 -22.72
N THR A 530 -29.49 16.22 -22.29
CA THR A 530 -30.84 16.06 -22.85
C THR A 530 -31.73 17.28 -22.61
N LEU A 531 -31.72 17.85 -21.40
CA LEU A 531 -32.52 19.04 -21.07
C LEU A 531 -32.05 20.28 -21.85
N ALA A 532 -30.73 20.43 -22.06
CA ALA A 532 -30.19 21.54 -22.85
C ALA A 532 -30.59 21.48 -24.32
N CYS A 533 -30.65 20.28 -24.92
CA CYS A 533 -31.17 20.06 -26.28
C CYS A 533 -32.68 20.35 -26.39
N ASN A 534 -33.46 20.08 -25.35
CA ASN A 534 -34.92 20.23 -25.39
C ASN A 534 -35.40 21.68 -25.12
N LEU A 535 -34.59 22.49 -24.43
CA LEU A 535 -34.95 23.86 -24.03
C LEU A 535 -34.54 24.96 -25.02
N ASN A 536 -33.45 24.79 -25.78
CA ASN A 536 -32.99 25.80 -26.73
C ASN A 536 -33.51 25.49 -28.15
N LYS A 537 -34.44 26.31 -28.66
CA LYS A 537 -34.97 26.18 -30.03
C LYS A 537 -33.97 26.60 -31.11
N ASP A 538 -32.87 27.24 -30.74
CA ASP A 538 -31.87 27.76 -31.67
C ASP A 538 -30.74 26.76 -31.98
N ILE A 539 -30.85 25.52 -31.48
CA ILE A 539 -29.87 24.43 -31.70
C ILE A 539 -30.32 23.49 -32.86
N PHE A 540 -31.33 23.84 -33.66
CA PHE A 540 -31.84 22.98 -34.74
C PHE A 540 -31.01 23.04 -36.05
N ASN A 541 -29.78 22.49 -36.02
CA ASN A 541 -29.00 22.10 -37.19
C ASN A 541 -29.08 20.58 -37.46
N GLU A 542 -28.69 20.11 -38.66
CA GLU A 542 -28.85 18.71 -39.10
C GLU A 542 -28.27 17.65 -38.14
N GLN A 543 -27.08 17.90 -37.53
CA GLN A 543 -26.49 17.01 -36.51
C GLN A 543 -27.40 16.77 -35.30
N ASN A 544 -28.31 17.71 -34.99
CA ASN A 544 -29.22 17.60 -33.86
C ASN A 544 -30.46 16.75 -34.18
N ILE A 545 -30.74 16.48 -35.46
CA ILE A 545 -31.76 15.49 -35.85
C ILE A 545 -31.25 14.08 -35.51
N GLU A 546 -29.98 13.79 -35.81
CA GLU A 546 -29.38 12.50 -35.45
C GLU A 546 -29.32 12.31 -33.93
N LEU A 547 -28.84 13.31 -33.18
CA LEU A 547 -28.83 13.27 -31.72
C LEU A 547 -30.24 13.09 -31.12
N LYS A 548 -31.24 13.77 -31.67
CA LYS A 548 -32.65 13.61 -31.25
C LYS A 548 -33.14 12.18 -31.52
N ASN A 549 -32.87 11.61 -32.69
CA ASN A 549 -33.24 10.23 -33.03
C ASN A 549 -32.52 9.22 -32.10
N GLN A 550 -31.26 9.48 -31.73
CA GLN A 550 -30.53 8.69 -30.74
C GLN A 550 -31.19 8.79 -29.35
N MET A 551 -31.53 10.00 -28.88
CA MET A 551 -32.26 10.21 -27.64
C MET A 551 -33.63 9.50 -27.62
N GLU A 552 -34.41 9.60 -28.70
CA GLU A 552 -35.69 8.88 -28.83
C GLU A 552 -35.48 7.35 -28.80
N THR A 553 -34.43 6.84 -29.45
CA THR A 553 -34.07 5.41 -29.43
C THR A 553 -33.72 4.92 -28.02
N TYR A 554 -33.06 5.75 -27.21
CA TYR A 554 -32.69 5.40 -25.83
C TYR A 554 -33.81 5.60 -24.81
N PHE A 555 -34.64 6.64 -24.94
CA PHE A 555 -35.69 6.95 -23.95
C PHE A 555 -37.06 6.35 -24.28
N TYR A 556 -37.38 6.13 -25.55
CA TYR A 556 -38.67 5.56 -25.99
C TYR A 556 -38.53 4.30 -26.85
N GLY A 557 -37.35 4.01 -27.39
CA GLY A 557 -37.05 2.80 -28.15
C GLY A 557 -36.70 1.59 -27.29
N HIS A 558 -36.09 0.59 -27.93
CA HIS A 558 -35.78 -0.72 -27.32
C HIS A 558 -34.91 -0.63 -26.05
N TRP A 559 -34.01 0.36 -25.95
CA TRP A 559 -33.14 0.56 -24.79
C TRP A 559 -33.82 1.19 -23.57
N ALA A 560 -35.03 1.74 -23.69
CA ALA A 560 -35.71 2.48 -22.62
C ALA A 560 -35.82 1.68 -21.32
N ASN A 561 -36.29 0.43 -21.41
CA ASN A 561 -36.43 -0.48 -20.27
C ASN A 561 -35.07 -0.81 -19.61
N ARG A 562 -33.97 -0.77 -20.36
CA ARG A 562 -32.62 -1.02 -19.84
C ARG A 562 -32.11 0.21 -19.09
N TYR A 563 -32.27 1.41 -19.66
CA TYR A 563 -31.86 2.67 -19.04
C TYR A 563 -32.65 3.00 -17.77
N LEU A 564 -33.98 2.77 -17.78
CA LEU A 564 -34.84 2.94 -16.60
C LEU A 564 -34.42 2.04 -15.42
N LYS A 565 -33.93 0.81 -15.68
CA LYS A 565 -33.39 -0.07 -14.64
C LYS A 565 -32.10 0.49 -14.04
N GLU A 566 -31.18 1.03 -14.85
CA GLU A 566 -29.95 1.66 -14.34
C GLU A 566 -30.26 2.91 -13.49
N ILE A 567 -31.22 3.74 -13.89
CA ILE A 567 -31.75 4.84 -13.06
C ILE A 567 -32.25 4.33 -11.70
N CYS A 568 -33.01 3.23 -11.69
CA CYS A 568 -33.53 2.68 -10.44
C CYS A 568 -32.41 2.15 -9.53
N TYR A 569 -31.34 1.59 -10.08
CA TYR A 569 -30.14 1.22 -9.32
C TYR A 569 -29.42 2.44 -8.73
N ALA A 570 -29.30 3.55 -9.46
CA ALA A 570 -28.71 4.79 -8.93
C ALA A 570 -29.54 5.35 -7.75
N PHE A 571 -30.88 5.36 -7.87
CA PHE A 571 -31.79 5.80 -6.81
C PHE A 571 -31.97 4.79 -5.65
N GLN A 572 -31.29 3.65 -5.64
CA GLN A 572 -31.24 2.79 -4.44
C GLN A 572 -30.38 3.41 -3.33
N GLU A 573 -29.27 4.08 -3.66
CA GLU A 573 -28.41 4.72 -2.65
C GLU A 573 -28.45 6.25 -2.68
N ILE A 574 -28.60 6.84 -3.86
CA ILE A 574 -28.56 8.29 -4.02
C ILE A 574 -29.95 8.89 -3.81
N SER A 575 -30.06 9.94 -3.01
CA SER A 575 -31.34 10.62 -2.76
C SER A 575 -31.79 11.36 -4.04
N PRO A 576 -33.10 11.36 -4.38
CA PRO A 576 -33.64 12.18 -5.48
C PRO A 576 -33.23 13.66 -5.44
N SER A 577 -32.95 14.20 -4.24
CA SER A 577 -32.44 15.55 -4.05
C SER A 577 -31.00 15.81 -4.54
N GLN A 578 -30.24 14.77 -4.89
CA GLN A 578 -28.85 14.87 -5.35
C GLN A 578 -28.72 14.73 -6.88
N LEU A 579 -29.72 14.15 -7.56
CA LEU A 579 -29.76 13.97 -9.02
C LEU A 579 -30.90 14.81 -9.62
N THR A 580 -30.84 16.12 -9.41
CA THR A 580 -31.98 17.01 -9.67
C THR A 580 -32.32 17.11 -11.16
N CYS A 581 -31.34 17.19 -12.05
CA CYS A 581 -31.61 17.19 -13.49
C CYS A 581 -32.07 15.81 -13.97
N THR A 582 -31.56 14.72 -13.37
CA THR A 582 -32.02 13.35 -13.67
C THR A 582 -33.51 13.19 -13.38
N VAL A 583 -33.97 13.67 -12.22
CA VAL A 583 -35.39 13.66 -11.85
C VAL A 583 -36.22 14.51 -12.83
N GLN A 584 -35.79 15.75 -13.12
CA GLN A 584 -36.46 16.65 -14.08
C GLN A 584 -36.60 16.03 -15.48
N LEU A 585 -35.56 15.33 -15.98
CA LEU A 585 -35.64 14.62 -17.25
C LEU A 585 -36.72 13.53 -17.20
N ILE A 586 -36.72 12.70 -16.16
CA ILE A 586 -37.68 11.60 -16.03
C ILE A 586 -39.12 12.12 -15.94
N GLU A 587 -39.36 13.22 -15.23
CA GLU A 587 -40.67 13.90 -15.20
C GLU A 587 -41.12 14.32 -16.60
N ILE A 588 -40.25 15.02 -17.36
CA ILE A 588 -40.56 15.49 -18.71
C ILE A 588 -40.83 14.31 -19.66
N LEU A 589 -40.05 13.22 -19.59
CA LEU A 589 -40.29 12.02 -20.41
C LEU A 589 -41.61 11.33 -20.02
N ALA A 590 -41.93 11.26 -18.73
CA ALA A 590 -43.12 10.59 -18.20
C ALA A 590 -44.43 11.35 -18.47
N LEU A 591 -44.40 12.69 -18.44
CA LEU A 591 -45.56 13.53 -18.78
C LEU A 591 -45.88 13.46 -20.28
N ASN A 592 -44.84 13.49 -21.13
CA ASN A 592 -44.97 13.48 -22.59
C ASN A 592 -45.37 12.12 -23.19
N ASN A 593 -45.15 11.00 -22.48
CA ASN A 593 -45.45 9.66 -23.00
C ASN A 593 -46.08 8.74 -21.93
N GLN A 594 -47.34 8.32 -22.18
CA GLN A 594 -48.08 7.43 -21.27
C GLN A 594 -47.45 6.03 -21.16
N SER A 595 -46.95 5.46 -22.26
CA SER A 595 -46.31 4.14 -22.23
C SER A 595 -45.01 4.17 -21.42
N PHE A 596 -44.27 5.29 -21.49
CA PHE A 596 -43.07 5.50 -20.67
C PHE A 596 -43.41 5.60 -19.17
N SER A 597 -44.44 6.36 -18.79
CA SER A 597 -44.84 6.50 -17.37
C SER A 597 -45.35 5.19 -16.78
N GLU A 598 -46.12 4.40 -17.54
CA GLU A 598 -46.55 3.05 -17.12
C GLU A 598 -45.35 2.08 -16.94
N GLN A 599 -44.39 2.09 -17.88
CA GLN A 599 -43.17 1.27 -17.77
C GLN A 599 -42.28 1.71 -16.59
N LEU A 600 -42.10 3.02 -16.40
CA LEU A 600 -41.34 3.61 -15.29
C LEU A 600 -41.89 3.16 -13.93
N ILE A 601 -43.20 3.32 -13.71
CA ILE A 601 -43.85 2.90 -12.45
C ILE A 601 -43.69 1.39 -12.24
N LYS A 602 -43.89 0.57 -13.29
CA LYS A 602 -43.72 -0.88 -13.22
C LYS A 602 -42.29 -1.29 -12.83
N ILE A 603 -41.27 -0.64 -13.40
CA ILE A 603 -39.86 -0.92 -13.07
C ILE A 603 -39.54 -0.47 -11.63
N ILE A 604 -39.99 0.71 -11.19
CA ILE A 604 -39.78 1.18 -9.81
C ILE A 604 -40.42 0.22 -8.81
N LEU A 605 -41.67 -0.22 -9.04
CA LEU A 605 -42.35 -1.19 -8.18
C LEU A 605 -41.63 -2.55 -8.15
N GLN A 606 -41.15 -3.05 -9.29
CA GLN A 606 -40.32 -4.25 -9.35
C GLN A 606 -39.01 -4.09 -8.56
N SER A 607 -38.35 -2.92 -8.66
CA SER A 607 -37.14 -2.61 -7.90
C SER A 607 -37.42 -2.54 -6.39
N ILE A 608 -38.56 -2.00 -5.95
CA ILE A 608 -38.98 -1.98 -4.54
C ILE A 608 -39.18 -3.40 -3.99
N VAL A 609 -39.84 -4.28 -4.75
CA VAL A 609 -40.06 -5.69 -4.35
C VAL A 609 -38.74 -6.48 -4.25
N GLN A 610 -37.72 -6.11 -5.03
CA GLN A 610 -36.42 -6.79 -5.08
C GLN A 610 -35.34 -6.15 -4.19
N ALA A 611 -35.60 -4.99 -3.59
CA ALA A 611 -34.62 -4.21 -2.83
C ALA A 611 -34.40 -4.73 -1.40
N HIS A 612 -33.20 -4.51 -0.86
CA HIS A 612 -32.95 -4.72 0.57
C HIS A 612 -33.57 -3.60 1.41
N THR A 613 -33.82 -3.87 2.70
CA THR A 613 -34.51 -2.96 3.63
C THR A 613 -33.90 -1.55 3.71
N ASN A 614 -32.60 -1.42 3.46
CA ASN A 614 -31.89 -0.14 3.52
C ASN A 614 -32.18 0.74 2.29
N ASP A 615 -32.40 0.13 1.13
CA ASP A 615 -32.59 0.79 -0.17
C ASP A 615 -34.06 1.19 -0.40
N LEU A 616 -34.99 0.66 0.40
CA LEU A 616 -36.42 0.97 0.26
C LEU A 616 -36.74 2.45 0.45
N LYS A 617 -36.04 3.14 1.37
CA LYS A 617 -36.36 4.53 1.75
C LYS A 617 -36.13 5.53 0.61
N SER A 618 -35.08 5.34 -0.17
CA SER A 618 -34.71 6.14 -1.34
C SER A 618 -35.63 5.82 -2.52
N LEU A 619 -35.91 4.53 -2.78
CA LEU A 619 -36.86 4.10 -3.80
C LEU A 619 -38.30 4.60 -3.54
N PHE A 620 -38.79 4.55 -2.30
CA PHE A 620 -40.11 5.10 -1.95
C PHE A 620 -40.16 6.62 -2.10
N LYS A 621 -39.07 7.35 -1.80
CA LYS A 621 -38.97 8.78 -2.08
C LYS A 621 -39.01 9.06 -3.59
N PHE A 622 -38.29 8.27 -4.40
CA PHE A 622 -38.28 8.41 -5.85
C PHE A 622 -39.67 8.15 -6.44
N LEU A 623 -40.33 7.04 -6.05
CA LEU A 623 -41.71 6.74 -6.44
C LEU A 623 -42.67 7.88 -6.04
N SER A 624 -42.60 8.36 -4.80
CA SER A 624 -43.42 9.47 -4.31
C SER A 624 -43.24 10.75 -5.13
N TYR A 625 -41.99 11.08 -5.51
CA TYR A 625 -41.71 12.25 -6.34
C TYR A 625 -42.37 12.14 -7.72
N ILE A 626 -42.17 11.01 -8.41
CA ILE A 626 -42.76 10.75 -9.73
C ILE A 626 -44.30 10.75 -9.66
N LEU A 627 -44.90 10.12 -8.64
CA LEU A 627 -46.34 10.10 -8.46
C LEU A 627 -46.91 11.50 -8.19
N VAL A 628 -46.29 12.29 -7.30
CA VAL A 628 -46.73 13.68 -7.04
C VAL A 628 -46.65 14.55 -8.29
N SER A 629 -45.68 14.29 -9.18
CA SER A 629 -45.55 14.98 -10.46
C SER A 629 -46.67 14.58 -11.43
N LEU A 630 -46.86 13.28 -11.66
CA LEU A 630 -47.89 12.75 -12.58
C LEU A 630 -49.33 13.05 -12.12
N LEU A 631 -49.59 13.02 -10.80
CA LEU A 631 -50.91 13.31 -10.23
C LEU A 631 -51.37 14.75 -10.41
N LYS A 632 -50.44 15.71 -10.61
CA LYS A 632 -50.81 17.10 -10.91
C LYS A 632 -51.45 17.26 -12.28
N GLU A 633 -51.23 16.33 -13.21
CA GLU A 633 -51.73 16.44 -14.58
C GLU A 633 -52.73 15.33 -14.99
N LYS A 634 -52.69 14.12 -14.42
CA LYS A 634 -53.55 13.00 -14.88
C LYS A 634 -54.16 12.16 -13.73
N PHE A 635 -55.50 12.20 -13.64
CA PHE A 635 -56.31 11.45 -12.67
C PHE A 635 -56.25 9.92 -12.83
N LEU A 636 -55.86 9.42 -14.01
CA LEU A 636 -55.95 7.99 -14.38
C LEU A 636 -54.96 7.09 -13.59
N PHE A 637 -53.83 7.63 -13.14
CA PHE A 637 -52.77 6.86 -12.48
C PHE A 637 -53.14 6.34 -11.08
N VAL A 638 -54.11 6.96 -10.41
CA VAL A 638 -54.60 6.49 -9.09
C VAL A 638 -55.18 5.07 -9.20
N CYS A 639 -55.88 4.77 -10.29
CA CYS A 639 -56.50 3.46 -10.51
C CYS A 639 -55.46 2.35 -10.72
N LEU A 640 -54.39 2.63 -11.47
CA LEU A 640 -53.27 1.69 -11.68
C LEU A 640 -52.48 1.42 -10.39
N LEU A 641 -52.33 2.41 -9.53
CA LEU A 641 -51.67 2.22 -8.23
C LEU A 641 -52.53 1.35 -7.30
N LEU A 642 -53.85 1.60 -7.26
CA LEU A 642 -54.79 0.85 -6.43
C LEU A 642 -54.93 -0.62 -6.86
N SER A 643 -54.87 -0.92 -8.16
CA SER A 643 -54.95 -2.31 -8.67
C SER A 643 -53.67 -3.12 -8.53
N PHE A 644 -52.57 -2.51 -8.09
CA PHE A 644 -51.27 -3.18 -7.86
C PHE A 644 -50.86 -3.20 -6.38
N LEU A 645 -51.54 -2.38 -5.55
CA LEU A 645 -51.48 -2.45 -4.08
C LEU A 645 -52.51 -3.42 -3.49
N SER A 646 -53.51 -3.83 -4.29
CA SER A 646 -54.44 -4.93 -4.01
C SER A 646 -53.87 -6.29 -4.44
#